data_AF-A0A8H3RHZ1-F1
#
_entry.id   AF-A0A8H3RHZ1-F1
#
_cell.length_a   1.000
_cell.length_b   1.000
_cell.length_c   1.000
_cell.angle_alpha   90.00
_cell.angle_beta   90.00
_cell.angle_gamma   90.00
#
_symmetry.space_group_name_H-M   'P 1'
#
loop_
_entity.id
_entity.type
_entity.pdbx_description
1 polymer ?
#
loop_
_entity_poly.entity_id
_entity_poly.type
_entity_poly.pdbx_seq_one_letter_code
_entity_poly.pdbx_strand_id
1 'polypeptide(L)'
;MKWILWLVSPAVAVHASYAGQPTELNLRALPDAPHGYAPSEVDWSTPVPSVRSAVKLSPSELNWLGLRRQKTFKAMKDFFGHIQIKDFDAVSYLDKISNNASLVPNIGIAISGGGYRALMNGAGALKAFDGRTENATAKGQLGGLLQSATYLAGLSGGGWLLGSVYLNNFTTISSLQTNTLGTPWQFENSIIKGPDDGGPLLTSATRYYEEIVHAVAEKNDAGYPTTITDFWGRALSYQLINAPEGGINYTWSSIAKTDKFRQAEMPLPVLVADGRNPGEHLVGGNATVYEFNPWEFGTFDPTIFGFVPLEYLGTRFEDGILPRGEKCFRGFDNAGYIMGTSSSLFNQFLLNINSTDLADPIKKILSNILSEVDQEAKDISNYTNPFYLYSKSSSPYAQSRYLAVVDGGEDLQNLPLHPLIQPERHVDVIFAVDSSADTNNWPDGTAMVATYERSLNAEINNGTRFPSVPGRNTFLNLGLNNRPTFFGCNSSNITGTQSAAPLIVYIPNSPYIVHSNVSTFDLSYNNTVRDAIILNGYNVATMGNSTRDPDWSTCVGCAVLSRSMERTHTTVPTACNQCFQRYCWNGTTDSRTPAPYEPELSLAEVSLRNAGGVLRASLSRAIRLSQLRSPTIADIDALVSNANCKEVNLRGTIALVIIAGLEVTIRVIQVKRVEFLESLAIETNGKNTALVPDFVGESLAYRNVADSECFLAASAASIDTHRQITLGAIVKLANGLRGDGAIDVDLADHNSVVLDLFHDQVAKQPVLRSRRTPLRRAILTKFCAAVLAVCGRDTVGG
;
A
#
# COMPACT_ATOMS: atom_id res chain seq x y z
N MET A 1 -38.40 24.20 62.78
CA MET A 1 -39.33 24.46 61.65
C MET A 1 -39.48 23.19 60.82
N LYS A 2 -40.40 23.14 59.84
CA LYS A 2 -40.77 21.90 59.14
C LYS A 2 -39.73 21.46 58.10
N TRP A 3 -39.65 20.14 57.87
CA TRP A 3 -39.00 19.52 56.72
C TRP A 3 -39.90 19.62 55.47
N ILE A 4 -39.31 19.70 54.26
CA ILE A 4 -39.44 18.71 53.17
C ILE A 4 -38.78 19.23 51.85
N LEU A 5 -38.07 18.32 51.17
CA LEU A 5 -37.60 18.31 49.77
C LEU A 5 -36.91 19.54 49.13
N TRP A 6 -35.68 19.32 48.66
CA TRP A 6 -35.38 19.27 47.21
C TRP A 6 -34.28 18.22 46.94
N LEU A 7 -34.18 17.72 45.71
CA LEU A 7 -33.29 16.63 45.28
C LEU A 7 -32.07 17.16 44.51
N VAL A 8 -30.86 16.83 44.96
CA VAL A 8 -29.64 16.72 44.13
C VAL A 8 -28.73 15.62 44.71
N SER A 9 -28.24 14.71 43.89
CA SER A 9 -27.24 13.70 44.28
C SER A 9 -25.87 14.05 43.66
N PRO A 10 -24.77 14.09 44.44
CA PRO A 10 -23.43 14.24 43.89
C PRO A 10 -22.89 12.89 43.41
N ALA A 11 -22.40 12.83 42.16
CA ALA A 11 -21.69 11.66 41.66
C ALA A 11 -20.24 11.66 42.17
N VAL A 12 -19.82 10.60 42.85
CA VAL A 12 -18.44 10.44 43.35
C VAL A 12 -17.57 9.81 42.27
N ALA A 13 -16.67 10.60 41.67
CA ALA A 13 -15.72 10.14 40.68
C ALA A 13 -14.51 9.43 41.33
N VAL A 14 -14.64 8.12 41.57
CA VAL A 14 -13.55 7.28 42.09
C VAL A 14 -12.43 7.18 41.04
N HIS A 15 -11.32 7.86 41.30
CA HIS A 15 -10.11 7.75 40.49
C HIS A 15 -9.35 6.46 40.85
N ALA A 16 -9.52 5.42 40.03
CA ALA A 16 -8.69 4.22 40.10
C ALA A 16 -7.37 4.46 39.34
N SER A 17 -6.28 4.71 40.05
CA SER A 17 -4.95 4.88 39.47
C SER A 17 -4.40 3.54 38.97
N TYR A 18 -4.51 3.31 37.66
CA TYR A 18 -3.82 2.20 36.99
C TYR A 18 -2.31 2.43 37.02
N ALA A 19 -1.66 1.86 38.03
CA ALA A 19 -0.22 1.63 37.99
C ALA A 19 0.08 0.62 36.88
N GLY A 20 0.87 1.03 35.88
CA GLY A 20 1.21 0.18 34.75
C GLY A 20 1.98 -1.05 35.21
N GLN A 21 1.42 -2.24 34.98
CA GLN A 21 2.21 -3.46 34.95
C GLN A 21 3.24 -3.35 33.81
N PRO A 22 4.51 -3.76 34.02
CA PRO A 22 5.46 -3.83 32.92
C PRO A 22 4.92 -4.84 31.89
N THR A 23 4.67 -4.39 30.66
CA THR A 23 4.27 -5.30 29.59
C THR A 23 5.41 -6.26 29.31
N GLU A 24 5.18 -7.55 29.56
CA GLU A 24 6.14 -8.59 29.26
C GLU A 24 6.58 -8.50 27.79
N LEU A 25 7.87 -8.72 27.56
CA LEU A 25 8.50 -8.85 26.24
C LEU A 25 7.96 -10.10 25.53
N ASN A 26 6.73 -9.98 25.02
CA ASN A 26 6.04 -10.98 24.23
C ASN A 26 6.84 -11.22 22.95
N LEU A 27 7.62 -12.30 22.96
CA LEU A 27 8.62 -12.66 21.94
C LEU A 27 8.09 -12.47 20.52
N ARG A 28 8.73 -11.59 19.76
CA ARG A 28 8.38 -11.21 18.38
C ARG A 28 8.72 -12.37 17.41
N ALA A 29 8.55 -12.16 16.10
CA ALA A 29 9.39 -12.93 15.17
C ALA A 29 10.86 -12.69 15.54
N LEU A 30 11.71 -13.71 15.39
CA LEU A 30 13.04 -13.65 15.98
C LEU A 30 13.96 -12.73 15.14
N PRO A 31 14.78 -11.89 15.78
CA PRO A 31 15.89 -11.21 15.12
C PRO A 31 16.98 -12.25 14.84
N ASP A 32 16.86 -12.92 13.70
CA ASP A 32 17.52 -14.18 13.35
C ASP A 32 18.47 -14.04 12.14
N ALA A 33 18.42 -12.90 11.43
CA ALA A 33 19.42 -12.57 10.41
C ALA A 33 20.83 -12.50 11.03
N PRO A 34 21.86 -13.03 10.35
CA PRO A 34 23.21 -13.11 10.91
C PRO A 34 23.94 -11.75 11.01
N HIS A 35 23.63 -10.77 10.15
CA HIS A 35 24.32 -9.48 10.09
C HIS A 35 23.42 -8.37 9.50
N GLY A 36 22.36 -7.99 10.21
CA GLY A 36 21.48 -6.91 9.77
C GLY A 36 20.81 -7.23 8.42
N TYR A 37 21.01 -6.35 7.44
CA TYR A 37 20.50 -6.52 6.07
C TYR A 37 21.49 -7.23 5.13
N ALA A 38 22.75 -7.42 5.55
CA ALA A 38 23.78 -8.05 4.74
C ALA A 38 23.67 -9.60 4.79
N PRO A 39 23.41 -10.28 3.66
CA PRO A 39 23.36 -11.74 3.63
C PRO A 39 24.76 -12.30 3.91
N SER A 40 24.89 -13.12 4.95
CA SER A 40 26.20 -13.57 5.45
C SER A 40 26.38 -15.07 5.36
N GLU A 41 27.63 -15.47 5.17
CA GLU A 41 28.07 -16.87 5.16
C GLU A 41 27.73 -17.56 6.49
N VAL A 42 27.23 -18.80 6.40
CA VAL A 42 27.00 -19.68 7.55
C VAL A 42 27.37 -21.13 7.22
N ASP A 43 27.73 -21.88 8.26
CA ASP A 43 27.70 -23.34 8.19
C ASP A 43 26.24 -23.81 8.05
N TRP A 44 25.99 -24.73 7.12
CA TRP A 44 24.66 -25.32 6.92
C TRP A 44 24.40 -26.47 7.90
N SER A 45 23.15 -26.60 8.33
CA SER A 45 22.71 -27.82 9.01
C SER A 45 22.60 -28.99 8.02
N THR A 46 22.68 -30.24 8.50
CA THR A 46 22.49 -31.41 7.63
C THR A 46 20.99 -31.74 7.53
N PRO A 47 20.40 -31.96 6.34
CA PRO A 47 21.02 -32.09 5.01
C PRO A 47 21.35 -30.77 4.31
N VAL A 48 22.29 -30.83 3.36
CA VAL A 48 22.66 -29.70 2.47
C VAL A 48 21.42 -29.16 1.75
N PRO A 49 21.20 -27.83 1.70
CA PRO A 49 20.07 -27.26 0.97
C PRO A 49 20.16 -27.56 -0.52
N SER A 50 18.99 -27.76 -1.12
CA SER A 50 18.79 -28.05 -2.55
C SER A 50 17.37 -27.70 -2.95
N VAL A 51 17.12 -27.55 -4.25
CA VAL A 51 15.78 -27.36 -4.81
C VAL A 51 15.02 -28.68 -4.75
N ARG A 52 13.90 -28.71 -4.03
CA ARG A 52 12.94 -29.82 -4.11
C ARG A 52 11.99 -29.60 -5.28
N SER A 53 11.44 -30.70 -5.81
CA SER A 53 10.31 -30.63 -6.74
C SER A 53 9.01 -30.22 -6.04
N ALA A 54 8.12 -29.54 -6.76
CA ALA A 54 6.81 -29.10 -6.29
C ALA A 54 5.69 -30.16 -6.39
N VAL A 55 5.99 -31.42 -6.79
CA VAL A 55 5.03 -32.54 -6.86
C VAL A 55 4.25 -32.79 -5.56
N LYS A 56 4.79 -32.36 -4.41
CA LYS A 56 4.15 -32.45 -3.09
C LYS A 56 4.44 -31.20 -2.27
N LEU A 57 3.70 -31.02 -1.16
CA LEU A 57 4.07 -30.09 -0.09
C LEU A 57 5.40 -30.50 0.56
N SER A 58 6.10 -29.55 1.18
CA SER A 58 7.33 -29.85 1.92
C SER A 58 7.08 -30.71 3.16
N PRO A 59 8.08 -31.48 3.63
CA PRO A 59 8.00 -32.18 4.91
C PRO A 59 7.69 -31.23 6.07
N SER A 60 8.15 -29.98 6.00
CA SER A 60 7.86 -28.94 6.98
C SER A 60 6.37 -28.57 7.01
N GLU A 61 5.76 -28.28 5.85
CA GLU A 61 4.33 -27.99 5.76
C GLU A 61 3.50 -29.22 6.20
N LEU A 62 3.85 -30.43 5.73
CA LEU A 62 3.13 -31.66 6.10
C LEU A 62 3.16 -31.96 7.61
N ASN A 63 4.33 -31.86 8.25
CA ASN A 63 4.46 -32.06 9.70
C ASN A 63 3.67 -31.00 10.49
N TRP A 64 3.72 -29.75 10.03
CA TRP A 64 3.00 -28.64 10.65
C TRP A 64 1.49 -28.76 10.49
N LEU A 65 1.00 -29.18 9.33
CA LEU A 65 -0.43 -29.46 9.07
C LEU A 65 -0.99 -30.52 10.04
N GLY A 66 -0.19 -31.53 10.41
CA GLY A 66 -0.54 -32.52 11.43
C GLY A 66 -0.83 -31.91 12.81
N LEU A 67 -0.17 -30.81 13.17
CA LEU A 67 -0.44 -30.03 14.38
C LEU A 67 -1.59 -29.04 14.14
N ARG A 68 -1.56 -28.29 13.03
CA ARG A 68 -2.57 -27.27 12.69
C ARG A 68 -3.97 -27.86 12.68
N ARG A 69 -4.15 -29.06 12.14
CA ARG A 69 -5.46 -29.76 12.08
C ARG A 69 -6.10 -29.96 13.46
N GLN A 70 -5.32 -30.09 14.54
CA GLN A 70 -5.87 -30.17 15.90
C GLN A 70 -6.39 -28.80 16.38
N LYS A 71 -5.63 -27.74 16.08
CA LYS A 71 -5.98 -26.35 16.43
C LYS A 71 -7.20 -25.87 15.62
N THR A 72 -7.24 -26.12 14.31
CA THR A 72 -8.37 -25.73 13.45
C THR A 72 -9.62 -26.56 13.72
N PHE A 73 -9.51 -27.87 14.00
CA PHE A 73 -10.66 -28.68 14.41
C PHE A 73 -11.31 -28.15 15.70
N LYS A 74 -10.51 -27.81 16.72
CA LYS A 74 -11.03 -27.16 17.93
C LYS A 74 -11.69 -25.81 17.59
N ALA A 75 -10.98 -24.95 16.86
CA ALA A 75 -11.49 -23.62 16.51
C ALA A 75 -12.80 -23.66 15.71
N MET A 76 -12.97 -24.65 14.81
CA MET A 76 -14.23 -24.86 14.10
C MET A 76 -15.36 -25.26 15.04
N LYS A 77 -15.11 -26.13 16.04
CA LYS A 77 -16.13 -26.44 17.06
C LYS A 77 -16.50 -25.21 17.89
N ASP A 78 -15.53 -24.39 18.27
CA ASP A 78 -15.77 -23.14 19.02
C ASP A 78 -16.59 -22.14 18.16
N PHE A 79 -16.26 -22.01 16.87
CA PHE A 79 -16.95 -21.18 15.86
C PHE A 79 -18.42 -21.60 15.63
N PHE A 80 -18.67 -22.90 15.40
CA PHE A 80 -20.02 -23.46 15.30
C PHE A 80 -20.77 -23.51 16.65
N GLY A 81 -20.10 -23.19 17.77
CA GLY A 81 -20.74 -22.94 19.06
C GLY A 81 -21.57 -21.66 19.08
N HIS A 82 -21.23 -20.64 18.27
CA HIS A 82 -22.01 -19.40 18.14
C HIS A 82 -22.64 -19.19 16.75
N ILE A 83 -22.09 -19.80 15.70
CA ILE A 83 -22.73 -19.85 14.38
C ILE A 83 -23.65 -21.07 14.29
N GLN A 84 -24.94 -20.82 14.48
CA GLN A 84 -25.99 -21.83 14.49
C GLN A 84 -26.59 -22.04 13.10
N ILE A 85 -26.61 -23.28 12.61
CA ILE A 85 -27.35 -23.66 11.40
C ILE A 85 -28.70 -24.22 11.85
N LYS A 86 -29.81 -23.64 11.38
CA LYS A 86 -31.15 -24.06 11.81
C LYS A 86 -31.38 -25.54 11.46
N ASP A 87 -31.87 -26.29 12.43
CA ASP A 87 -32.21 -27.71 12.33
C ASP A 87 -31.01 -28.63 11.99
N PHE A 88 -29.77 -28.18 12.24
CA PHE A 88 -28.54 -28.95 12.01
C PHE A 88 -27.45 -28.68 13.06
N ASP A 89 -27.05 -29.72 13.81
CA ASP A 89 -25.95 -29.64 14.77
C ASP A 89 -24.58 -29.80 14.08
N ALA A 90 -23.96 -28.67 13.75
CA ALA A 90 -22.64 -28.59 13.16
C ALA A 90 -21.51 -29.10 14.08
N VAL A 91 -21.68 -29.03 15.41
CA VAL A 91 -20.64 -29.46 16.37
C VAL A 91 -20.62 -30.99 16.48
N SER A 92 -21.79 -31.62 16.61
CA SER A 92 -21.91 -33.08 16.54
C SER A 92 -21.56 -33.64 15.16
N TYR A 93 -21.83 -32.89 14.08
CA TYR A 93 -21.38 -33.24 12.74
C TYR A 93 -19.84 -33.28 12.64
N LEU A 94 -19.15 -32.26 13.15
CA LEU A 94 -17.69 -32.22 13.21
C LEU A 94 -17.11 -33.38 14.05
N ASP A 95 -17.69 -33.67 15.22
CA ASP A 95 -17.25 -34.79 16.06
C ASP A 95 -17.41 -36.15 15.35
N LYS A 96 -18.51 -36.37 14.61
CA LYS A 96 -18.74 -37.59 13.81
C LYS A 96 -17.65 -37.83 12.77
N ILE A 97 -17.09 -36.78 12.17
CA ILE A 97 -16.10 -36.89 11.08
C ILE A 97 -14.64 -36.74 11.53
N SER A 98 -14.40 -36.28 12.78
CA SER A 98 -13.10 -35.97 13.38
C SER A 98 -11.98 -36.98 13.05
N ASN A 99 -12.28 -38.27 13.20
CA ASN A 99 -11.40 -39.42 12.99
C ASN A 99 -10.83 -39.54 11.55
N ASN A 100 -11.48 -38.95 10.54
CA ASN A 100 -10.98 -39.00 9.16
C ASN A 100 -10.39 -37.66 8.73
N ALA A 101 -9.05 -37.65 8.65
CA ALA A 101 -8.27 -37.00 7.58
C ALA A 101 -9.02 -35.90 6.82
N SER A 102 -9.48 -36.29 5.64
CA SER A 102 -9.99 -35.45 4.56
C SER A 102 -11.46 -35.06 4.68
N LEU A 103 -12.21 -35.53 5.69
CA LEU A 103 -13.64 -35.16 5.83
C LEU A 103 -13.82 -33.81 6.52
N VAL A 104 -12.94 -33.47 7.45
CA VAL A 104 -12.94 -32.16 8.16
C VAL A 104 -12.66 -31.02 7.15
N PRO A 105 -13.40 -29.90 7.19
CA PRO A 105 -13.17 -28.78 6.28
C PRO A 105 -11.75 -28.20 6.36
N ASN A 106 -11.23 -27.77 5.22
CA ASN A 106 -9.97 -27.03 5.13
C ASN A 106 -10.20 -25.60 4.59
N ILE A 107 -9.86 -24.59 5.39
CA ILE A 107 -10.24 -23.18 5.12
C ILE A 107 -9.01 -22.37 4.74
N GLY A 108 -9.11 -21.65 3.61
CA GLY A 108 -8.16 -20.60 3.19
C GLY A 108 -8.76 -19.20 3.31
N ILE A 109 -7.90 -18.20 3.49
CA ILE A 109 -8.25 -16.78 3.42
C ILE A 109 -7.26 -16.11 2.45
N ALA A 110 -7.73 -15.26 1.55
CA ALA A 110 -6.91 -14.48 0.62
C ALA A 110 -7.21 -12.98 0.78
N ILE A 111 -6.17 -12.16 0.97
CA ILE A 111 -6.28 -10.69 1.04
C ILE A 111 -5.61 -10.09 -0.19
N SER A 112 -6.34 -9.24 -0.93
CA SER A 112 -5.84 -8.66 -2.19
C SER A 112 -4.66 -7.71 -2.03
N GLY A 113 -4.03 -7.36 -3.16
CA GLY A 113 -3.20 -6.17 -3.28
C GLY A 113 -4.00 -4.87 -3.39
N GLY A 114 -3.28 -3.75 -3.49
CA GLY A 114 -3.85 -2.40 -3.48
C GLY A 114 -3.33 -1.46 -2.37
N GLY A 115 -2.07 -1.62 -1.94
CA GLY A 115 -1.41 -0.73 -0.99
C GLY A 115 -2.16 -0.55 0.34
N TYR A 116 -2.17 0.67 0.88
CA TYR A 116 -2.79 0.95 2.18
C TYR A 116 -4.31 0.73 2.20
N ARG A 117 -5.02 0.92 1.08
CA ARG A 117 -6.44 0.54 0.96
C ARG A 117 -6.66 -0.94 1.28
N ALA A 118 -5.84 -1.81 0.69
CA ALA A 118 -5.92 -3.24 0.87
C ALA A 118 -5.48 -3.68 2.27
N LEU A 119 -4.42 -3.07 2.83
CA LEU A 119 -4.02 -3.27 4.22
C LEU A 119 -5.20 -2.97 5.16
N MET A 120 -5.84 -1.80 5.03
CA MET A 120 -6.87 -1.35 5.97
C MET A 120 -8.21 -2.09 5.78
N ASN A 121 -8.67 -2.31 4.54
CA ASN A 121 -9.89 -3.10 4.30
C ASN A 121 -9.70 -4.58 4.70
N GLY A 122 -8.56 -5.17 4.32
CA GLY A 122 -8.17 -6.52 4.72
C GLY A 122 -8.02 -6.67 6.24
N ALA A 123 -7.47 -5.66 6.93
CA ALA A 123 -7.40 -5.62 8.39
C ALA A 123 -8.79 -5.62 9.01
N GLY A 124 -9.75 -4.91 8.42
CA GLY A 124 -11.16 -4.93 8.84
C GLY A 124 -11.76 -6.33 8.78
N ALA A 125 -11.62 -7.01 7.64
CA ALA A 125 -12.09 -8.38 7.47
C ALA A 125 -11.37 -9.37 8.42
N LEU A 126 -10.04 -9.28 8.52
CA LEU A 126 -9.24 -10.13 9.39
C LEU A 126 -9.60 -9.92 10.88
N LYS A 127 -9.92 -8.69 11.28
CA LYS A 127 -10.43 -8.33 12.62
C LYS A 127 -11.80 -8.95 12.90
N ALA A 128 -12.67 -9.04 11.90
CA ALA A 128 -13.97 -9.71 11.99
C ALA A 128 -13.87 -11.24 12.06
N PHE A 129 -12.83 -11.82 11.46
CA PHE A 129 -12.57 -13.27 11.49
C PHE A 129 -11.81 -13.71 12.75
N ASP A 130 -11.13 -12.80 13.44
CA ASP A 130 -10.31 -13.09 14.62
C ASP A 130 -11.17 -13.18 15.90
N GLY A 131 -11.27 -14.38 16.48
CA GLY A 131 -11.98 -14.62 17.74
C GLY A 131 -11.34 -13.97 18.97
N ARG A 132 -10.17 -13.34 18.82
CA ARG A 132 -9.50 -12.51 19.84
C ARG A 132 -9.98 -11.06 19.83
N THR A 133 -10.72 -10.64 18.80
CA THR A 133 -11.35 -9.31 18.76
C THR A 133 -12.52 -9.26 19.75
N GLU A 134 -12.61 -8.19 20.54
CA GLU A 134 -13.69 -8.01 21.50
C GLU A 134 -15.06 -8.09 20.82
N ASN A 135 -15.98 -8.86 21.41
CA ASN A 135 -17.34 -9.13 20.92
C ASN A 135 -17.45 -9.82 19.53
N ALA A 136 -16.35 -10.20 18.87
CA ALA A 136 -16.39 -10.85 17.55
C ALA A 136 -16.95 -12.29 17.53
N THR A 137 -17.25 -12.89 18.69
CA THR A 137 -17.97 -14.17 18.82
C THR A 137 -19.45 -14.01 19.21
N ALA A 138 -19.97 -12.77 19.23
CA ALA A 138 -21.39 -12.53 19.45
C ALA A 138 -22.27 -13.07 18.30
N LYS A 139 -23.58 -13.19 18.53
CA LYS A 139 -24.53 -13.62 17.48
C LYS A 139 -24.46 -12.67 16.28
N GLY A 140 -24.31 -13.23 15.07
CA GLY A 140 -24.19 -12.46 13.83
C GLY A 140 -22.76 -12.01 13.48
N GLN A 141 -21.76 -12.45 14.25
CA GLN A 141 -20.32 -12.18 14.02
C GLN A 141 -19.59 -13.43 13.49
N LEU A 142 -18.33 -13.25 13.05
CA LEU A 142 -17.52 -14.27 12.35
C LEU A 142 -16.18 -14.60 13.04
N GLY A 143 -15.96 -14.13 14.26
CA GLY A 143 -14.74 -14.39 15.02
C GLY A 143 -14.54 -15.88 15.27
N GLY A 144 -13.32 -16.37 15.13
CA GLY A 144 -13.00 -17.81 15.17
C GLY A 144 -12.78 -18.41 13.78
N LEU A 145 -13.20 -17.74 12.70
CA LEU A 145 -12.89 -18.15 11.34
C LEU A 145 -11.38 -18.10 11.05
N LEU A 146 -10.66 -17.09 11.58
CA LEU A 146 -9.20 -17.01 11.46
C LEU A 146 -8.49 -18.14 12.22
N GLN A 147 -8.99 -18.49 13.41
CA GLN A 147 -8.47 -19.62 14.19
C GLN A 147 -8.76 -20.97 13.49
N SER A 148 -9.85 -21.03 12.72
CA SER A 148 -10.25 -22.19 11.90
C SER A 148 -9.50 -22.29 10.56
N ALA A 149 -8.90 -21.20 10.07
CA ALA A 149 -8.17 -21.19 8.81
C ALA A 149 -6.84 -21.96 8.87
N THR A 150 -6.55 -22.77 7.86
CA THR A 150 -5.25 -23.43 7.70
C THR A 150 -4.25 -22.51 7.02
N TYR A 151 -4.70 -21.74 6.03
CA TYR A 151 -3.88 -20.86 5.19
C TYR A 151 -4.40 -19.42 5.21
N LEU A 152 -3.48 -18.45 5.24
CA LEU A 152 -3.77 -17.03 5.03
C LEU A 152 -2.77 -16.48 4.00
N ALA A 153 -3.27 -16.17 2.81
CA ALA A 153 -2.49 -15.67 1.69
C ALA A 153 -2.65 -14.15 1.51
N GLY A 154 -1.58 -13.49 1.09
CA GLY A 154 -1.53 -12.04 0.84
C GLY A 154 -0.61 -11.71 -0.33
N LEU A 155 -0.86 -10.57 -0.98
CA LEU A 155 0.08 -9.94 -1.91
C LEU A 155 0.01 -8.41 -1.76
N SER A 156 1.08 -7.70 -2.12
CA SER A 156 1.14 -6.23 -2.08
C SER A 156 0.67 -5.66 -0.73
N GLY A 157 -0.32 -4.76 -0.72
CA GLY A 157 -0.94 -4.23 0.49
C GLY A 157 -1.55 -5.26 1.45
N GLY A 158 -2.10 -6.37 0.93
CA GLY A 158 -2.48 -7.53 1.74
C GLY A 158 -1.27 -8.27 2.32
N GLY A 159 -0.15 -8.28 1.58
CA GLY A 159 1.15 -8.73 2.05
C GLY A 159 1.70 -7.92 3.22
N TRP A 160 1.55 -6.60 3.18
CA TRP A 160 1.91 -5.70 4.29
C TRP A 160 1.11 -6.02 5.56
N LEU A 161 -0.19 -6.30 5.43
CA LEU A 161 -1.04 -6.75 6.53
C LEU A 161 -0.55 -8.08 7.13
N LEU A 162 -0.22 -9.07 6.29
CA LEU A 162 0.36 -10.33 6.75
C LEU A 162 1.68 -10.08 7.50
N GLY A 163 2.62 -9.33 6.93
CA GLY A 163 3.88 -9.01 7.60
C GLY A 163 3.67 -8.34 8.96
N SER A 164 2.82 -7.29 9.03
CA SER A 164 2.47 -6.63 10.28
C SER A 164 1.82 -7.55 11.32
N VAL A 165 1.01 -8.53 10.92
CA VAL A 165 0.41 -9.47 11.87
C VAL A 165 1.44 -10.48 12.37
N TYR A 166 2.15 -11.17 11.45
CA TYR A 166 3.00 -12.31 11.80
C TYR A 166 4.32 -11.91 12.44
N LEU A 167 5.02 -10.89 11.91
CA LEU A 167 6.33 -10.46 12.41
C LEU A 167 6.23 -9.86 13.81
N ASN A 168 5.09 -9.25 14.13
CA ASN A 168 4.74 -8.78 15.47
C ASN A 168 4.11 -9.88 16.36
N ASN A 169 4.55 -11.14 16.27
CA ASN A 169 4.06 -12.28 17.09
C ASN A 169 2.56 -12.58 16.94
N PHE A 170 2.08 -12.69 15.70
CA PHE A 170 0.65 -12.93 15.38
C PHE A 170 -0.29 -11.94 16.10
N THR A 171 0.08 -10.67 16.10
CA THR A 171 -0.61 -9.61 16.86
C THR A 171 -2.03 -9.37 16.32
N THR A 172 -2.97 -8.96 17.19
CA THR A 172 -4.35 -8.66 16.77
C THR A 172 -4.43 -7.31 16.04
N ILE A 173 -5.38 -7.17 15.13
CA ILE A 173 -5.65 -5.90 14.45
C ILE A 173 -5.96 -4.78 15.46
N SER A 174 -6.75 -5.07 16.50
CA SER A 174 -7.08 -4.13 17.59
C SER A 174 -5.84 -3.62 18.33
N SER A 175 -4.75 -4.38 18.36
CA SER A 175 -3.48 -4.01 19.00
C SER A 175 -2.57 -3.19 18.07
N LEU A 176 -2.74 -3.28 16.75
CA LEU A 176 -2.05 -2.44 15.76
C LEU A 176 -2.78 -1.10 15.55
N GLN A 177 -4.11 -1.06 15.74
CA GLN A 177 -4.93 0.16 15.75
C GLN A 177 -4.71 1.01 17.02
N THR A 178 -3.47 1.42 17.27
CA THR A 178 -3.11 2.33 18.36
C THR A 178 -2.93 3.77 17.86
N ASN A 179 -2.87 4.72 18.79
CA ASN A 179 -2.53 6.14 18.56
C ASN A 179 -1.18 6.51 19.21
N THR A 180 -0.33 5.53 19.48
CA THR A 180 0.98 5.72 20.11
C THR A 180 2.04 6.01 19.04
N LEU A 181 2.68 7.18 19.11
CA LEU A 181 3.84 7.52 18.26
C LEU A 181 4.98 6.49 18.44
N GLY A 182 5.80 6.31 17.41
CA GLY A 182 6.88 5.32 17.39
C GLY A 182 6.43 3.85 17.34
N THR A 183 5.15 3.57 17.07
CA THR A 183 4.62 2.20 16.88
C THR A 183 4.14 1.98 15.44
N PRO A 184 3.85 0.74 15.00
CA PRO A 184 3.29 0.50 13.68
C PRO A 184 1.97 1.24 13.42
N TRP A 185 1.61 1.32 12.15
CA TRP A 185 0.32 1.79 11.67
C TRP A 185 -0.06 3.25 12.05
N GLN A 186 0.93 4.05 12.46
CA GLN A 186 0.80 5.51 12.45
C GLN A 186 1.11 5.98 11.02
N PHE A 187 0.06 6.20 10.23
CA PHE A 187 0.15 6.50 8.80
C PHE A 187 0.09 8.01 8.50
N GLU A 188 0.09 8.88 9.52
CA GLU A 188 0.11 10.34 9.39
C GLU A 188 1.33 10.83 8.59
N ASN A 189 2.50 10.26 8.91
CA ASN A 189 3.68 10.39 8.07
C ASN A 189 3.63 9.32 6.98
N SER A 190 3.99 9.69 5.76
CA SER A 190 4.13 8.74 4.66
C SER A 190 5.37 7.86 4.83
N ILE A 191 5.39 6.73 4.12
CA ILE A 191 6.54 5.83 4.01
C ILE A 191 7.82 6.61 3.61
N ILE A 192 7.68 7.63 2.76
CA ILE A 192 8.78 8.48 2.31
C ILE A 192 9.28 9.46 3.39
N LYS A 193 8.43 9.81 4.37
CA LYS A 193 8.79 10.71 5.48
C LYS A 193 9.36 9.96 6.70
N GLY A 194 9.03 8.69 6.86
CA GLY A 194 9.42 7.86 8.01
C GLY A 194 8.53 8.08 9.24
N PRO A 195 8.59 7.17 10.24
CA PRO A 195 7.75 7.23 11.42
C PRO A 195 8.00 8.49 12.26
N ASP A 196 6.97 8.99 12.94
CA ASP A 196 7.15 9.98 14.01
C ASP A 196 7.47 9.24 15.32
N ASP A 197 8.68 9.43 15.84
CA ASP A 197 9.17 8.88 17.10
C ASP A 197 9.13 9.91 18.27
N GLY A 198 8.50 11.07 18.06
CA GLY A 198 8.50 12.18 19.00
C GLY A 198 9.80 12.99 19.02
N GLY A 199 10.80 12.64 18.20
CA GLY A 199 12.02 13.39 18.02
C GLY A 199 11.85 14.66 17.16
N PRO A 200 12.83 15.58 17.15
CA PRO A 200 12.82 16.73 16.24
C PRO A 200 12.76 16.29 14.78
N LEU A 201 11.76 16.74 14.04
CA LEU A 201 11.37 16.15 12.74
C LEU A 201 12.51 16.01 11.72
N LEU A 202 13.44 16.97 11.69
CA LEU A 202 14.61 16.92 10.79
C LEU A 202 15.62 15.84 11.20
N THR A 203 15.78 15.57 12.50
CA THR A 203 16.75 14.58 13.00
C THR A 203 16.21 13.15 12.98
N SER A 204 14.90 12.94 13.15
CA SER A 204 14.27 11.65 12.93
C SER A 204 14.26 11.27 11.44
N ALA A 205 13.87 12.20 10.56
CA ALA A 205 13.92 11.97 9.11
C ALA A 205 15.34 11.74 8.57
N THR A 206 16.34 12.50 9.03
CA THR A 206 17.74 12.31 8.58
C THR A 206 18.26 10.93 8.98
N ARG A 207 18.13 10.56 10.26
CA ARG A 207 18.53 9.24 10.76
C ARG A 207 17.81 8.09 10.04
N TYR A 208 16.51 8.21 9.79
CA TYR A 208 15.74 7.23 9.03
C TYR A 208 16.32 6.96 7.63
N TYR A 209 16.71 8.02 6.92
CA TYR A 209 17.38 7.86 5.61
C TYR A 209 18.82 7.35 5.73
N GLU A 210 19.58 7.74 6.75
CA GLU A 210 20.93 7.24 7.01
C GLU A 210 20.91 5.72 7.33
N GLU A 211 20.00 5.26 8.20
CA GLU A 211 19.80 3.84 8.53
C GLU A 211 19.41 3.01 7.28
N ILE A 212 18.52 3.53 6.43
CA ILE A 212 18.12 2.84 5.19
C ILE A 212 19.28 2.77 4.18
N VAL A 213 19.97 3.90 3.93
CA VAL A 213 21.10 3.95 2.98
C VAL A 213 22.25 3.05 3.45
N HIS A 214 22.55 3.03 4.76
CA HIS A 214 23.56 2.15 5.34
C HIS A 214 23.20 0.67 5.12
N ALA A 215 21.97 0.26 5.47
CA ALA A 215 21.52 -1.11 5.33
C ALA A 215 21.64 -1.62 3.88
N VAL A 216 21.23 -0.81 2.89
CA VAL A 216 21.34 -1.19 1.47
C VAL A 216 22.81 -1.21 1.01
N ALA A 217 23.64 -0.28 1.47
CA ALA A 217 25.08 -0.30 1.19
C ALA A 217 25.75 -1.57 1.74
N GLU A 218 25.43 -2.00 2.97
CA GLU A 218 25.98 -3.24 3.54
C GLU A 218 25.61 -4.49 2.72
N LYS A 219 24.39 -4.57 2.16
CA LYS A 219 23.99 -5.65 1.25
C LYS A 219 24.76 -5.61 -0.08
N ASN A 220 25.00 -4.40 -0.62
CA ASN A 220 25.80 -4.21 -1.82
C ASN A 220 27.26 -4.64 -1.60
N ASP A 221 27.86 -4.21 -0.48
CA ASP A 221 29.25 -4.50 -0.13
C ASP A 221 29.47 -5.98 0.22
N ALA A 222 28.42 -6.68 0.68
CA ALA A 222 28.36 -8.14 0.77
C ALA A 222 28.28 -8.87 -0.60
N GLY A 223 28.26 -8.13 -1.72
CA GLY A 223 28.29 -8.68 -3.08
C GLY A 223 26.94 -9.15 -3.64
N TYR A 224 25.83 -8.59 -3.12
CA TYR A 224 24.48 -8.90 -3.58
C TYR A 224 23.87 -7.74 -4.38
N PRO A 225 23.00 -8.02 -5.37
CA PRO A 225 22.32 -6.98 -6.13
C PRO A 225 21.41 -6.15 -5.20
N THR A 226 21.44 -4.83 -5.40
CA THR A 226 20.55 -3.89 -4.73
C THR A 226 19.75 -3.10 -5.77
N THR A 227 18.54 -2.73 -5.39
CA THR A 227 17.46 -2.25 -6.27
C THR A 227 16.63 -1.21 -5.53
N ILE A 228 15.73 -0.49 -6.21
CA ILE A 228 14.82 0.41 -5.49
C ILE A 228 13.85 -0.33 -4.55
N THR A 229 13.62 -1.63 -4.79
CA THR A 229 12.85 -2.50 -3.89
C THR A 229 13.53 -2.68 -2.53
N ASP A 230 14.86 -2.58 -2.45
CA ASP A 230 15.58 -2.64 -1.18
C ASP A 230 15.22 -1.43 -0.30
N PHE A 231 15.37 -0.22 -0.84
CA PHE A 231 15.01 1.03 -0.17
C PHE A 231 13.53 1.04 0.26
N TRP A 232 12.63 0.56 -0.61
CA TRP A 232 11.19 0.45 -0.31
C TRP A 232 10.87 -0.59 0.76
N GLY A 233 11.42 -1.80 0.66
CA GLY A 233 11.22 -2.86 1.63
C GLY A 233 11.76 -2.49 3.01
N ARG A 234 12.89 -1.76 3.06
CA ARG A 234 13.36 -1.10 4.29
C ARG A 234 12.36 -0.04 4.76
N ALA A 235 11.95 0.92 3.92
CA ALA A 235 11.04 2.00 4.29
C ALA A 235 9.68 1.50 4.84
N LEU A 236 9.04 0.55 4.15
CA LEU A 236 7.82 -0.14 4.61
C LEU A 236 7.98 -0.74 6.01
N SER A 237 9.13 -1.37 6.29
CA SER A 237 9.33 -2.12 7.53
C SER A 237 9.22 -1.24 8.79
N TYR A 238 9.56 0.05 8.73
CA TYR A 238 9.43 0.98 9.87
C TYR A 238 7.98 1.31 10.24
N GLN A 239 7.02 1.24 9.30
CA GLN A 239 5.59 1.44 9.61
C GLN A 239 4.85 0.12 9.90
N LEU A 240 5.47 -1.02 9.64
CA LEU A 240 4.83 -2.35 9.68
C LEU A 240 5.38 -3.29 10.76
N ILE A 241 6.67 -3.19 11.13
CA ILE A 241 7.33 -4.06 12.12
C ILE A 241 7.69 -3.24 13.37
N ASN A 242 7.18 -3.66 14.52
CA ASN A 242 7.49 -3.06 15.83
C ASN A 242 8.86 -3.58 16.31
N ALA A 243 9.95 -3.05 15.76
CA ALA A 243 11.31 -3.39 16.15
C ALA A 243 12.29 -2.24 15.85
N PRO A 244 13.45 -2.19 16.53
CA PRO A 244 14.52 -1.23 16.19
C PRO A 244 14.87 -1.31 14.70
N GLU A 245 15.16 -0.16 14.08
CA GLU A 245 15.50 -0.03 12.65
C GLU A 245 14.50 -0.77 11.75
N GLY A 246 13.20 -0.63 12.01
CA GLY A 246 12.13 -1.32 11.26
C GLY A 246 12.25 -2.86 11.27
N GLY A 247 12.97 -3.45 12.22
CA GLY A 247 13.25 -4.88 12.23
C GLY A 247 14.30 -5.32 11.21
N ILE A 248 15.41 -4.59 11.07
CA ILE A 248 16.52 -4.95 10.17
C ILE A 248 16.98 -6.41 10.28
N ASN A 249 17.00 -6.99 11.50
CA ASN A 249 17.39 -8.38 11.74
C ASN A 249 16.27 -9.44 11.53
N TYR A 250 15.08 -9.04 11.06
CA TYR A 250 13.90 -9.91 10.98
C TYR A 250 13.78 -10.49 9.57
N THR A 251 13.71 -11.82 9.48
CA THR A 251 13.55 -12.56 8.20
C THR A 251 12.16 -13.19 8.11
N TRP A 252 11.70 -13.50 6.90
CA TRP A 252 10.43 -14.21 6.71
C TRP A 252 10.53 -15.67 7.21
N SER A 253 11.72 -16.30 7.11
CA SER A 253 11.97 -17.61 7.73
C SER A 253 11.95 -17.58 9.27
N SER A 254 12.22 -16.45 9.94
CA SER A 254 12.19 -16.39 11.41
C SER A 254 10.78 -16.53 12.00
N ILE A 255 9.73 -16.36 11.18
CA ILE A 255 8.34 -16.72 11.52
C ILE A 255 8.28 -18.20 11.93
N ALA A 256 8.99 -19.09 11.22
CA ALA A 256 9.01 -20.53 11.48
C ALA A 256 9.58 -20.89 12.85
N LYS A 257 10.37 -20.00 13.45
CA LYS A 257 11.07 -20.19 14.72
C LYS A 257 10.27 -19.70 15.93
N THR A 258 9.16 -18.99 15.71
CA THR A 258 8.27 -18.49 16.78
C THR A 258 7.46 -19.61 17.46
N ASP A 259 7.17 -19.46 18.75
CA ASP A 259 6.44 -20.48 19.51
C ASP A 259 5.02 -20.71 19.01
N LYS A 260 4.29 -19.63 18.68
CA LYS A 260 2.93 -19.73 18.10
C LYS A 260 2.93 -20.45 16.76
N PHE A 261 3.99 -20.32 15.95
CA PHE A 261 4.09 -21.04 14.70
C PHE A 261 4.45 -22.51 14.91
N ARG A 262 5.45 -22.80 15.75
CA ARG A 262 5.87 -24.17 16.07
C ARG A 262 4.76 -24.99 16.74
N GLN A 263 3.86 -24.33 17.46
CA GLN A 263 2.64 -24.90 18.04
C GLN A 263 1.42 -24.85 17.09
N ALA A 264 1.58 -24.37 15.85
CA ALA A 264 0.56 -24.23 14.81
C ALA A 264 -0.71 -23.44 15.21
N GLU A 265 -0.56 -22.40 16.03
CA GLU A 265 -1.66 -21.60 16.58
C GLU A 265 -2.22 -20.56 15.61
N MET A 266 -1.39 -20.09 14.68
CA MET A 266 -1.77 -19.25 13.54
C MET A 266 -1.93 -20.07 12.25
N PRO A 267 -2.61 -19.56 11.21
CA PRO A 267 -2.55 -20.13 9.87
C PRO A 267 -1.11 -20.11 9.30
N LEU A 268 -0.88 -20.81 8.20
CA LEU A 268 0.34 -20.65 7.40
C LEU A 268 0.24 -19.31 6.64
N PRO A 269 1.16 -18.34 6.83
CA PRO A 269 1.23 -17.16 5.99
C PRO A 269 1.84 -17.53 4.65
N VAL A 270 1.22 -17.09 3.56
CA VAL A 270 1.74 -17.26 2.20
C VAL A 270 1.75 -15.91 1.52
N LEU A 271 2.93 -15.39 1.16
CA LEU A 271 3.06 -14.14 0.41
C LEU A 271 3.30 -14.45 -1.07
N VAL A 272 2.59 -13.77 -1.97
CA VAL A 272 2.67 -14.00 -3.43
C VAL A 272 3.42 -12.88 -4.14
N ALA A 273 4.20 -13.23 -5.15
CA ALA A 273 4.94 -12.30 -6.02
C ALA A 273 5.14 -12.91 -7.42
N ASP A 274 5.20 -12.09 -8.47
CA ASP A 274 5.25 -12.57 -9.86
C ASP A 274 6.66 -12.52 -10.46
N GLY A 275 6.94 -13.41 -11.41
CA GLY A 275 8.21 -13.46 -12.15
C GLY A 275 8.14 -12.75 -13.51
N ARG A 276 8.83 -11.61 -13.65
CA ARG A 276 9.03 -10.92 -14.94
C ARG A 276 10.11 -11.63 -15.76
N ASN A 277 9.85 -12.08 -16.99
CA ASN A 277 10.86 -12.84 -17.74
C ASN A 277 12.00 -11.92 -18.23
N PRO A 278 13.21 -12.47 -18.50
CA PRO A 278 14.32 -11.67 -18.99
C PRO A 278 13.98 -10.94 -20.31
N GLY A 279 13.98 -9.60 -20.27
CA GLY A 279 13.65 -8.74 -21.41
C GLY A 279 12.19 -8.32 -21.52
N GLU A 280 11.31 -8.73 -20.60
CA GLU A 280 9.93 -8.23 -20.51
C GLU A 280 9.81 -6.97 -19.63
N HIS A 281 8.89 -6.08 -20.00
CA HIS A 281 8.52 -4.88 -19.24
C HIS A 281 7.10 -4.95 -18.65
N LEU A 282 6.31 -5.97 -19.02
CA LEU A 282 4.94 -6.18 -18.57
C LEU A 282 4.79 -7.65 -18.15
N VAL A 283 4.06 -7.88 -17.07
CA VAL A 283 3.71 -9.23 -16.61
C VAL A 283 2.45 -9.70 -17.34
N GLY A 284 2.51 -10.88 -17.96
CA GLY A 284 1.34 -11.54 -18.55
C GLY A 284 0.65 -12.47 -17.56
N GLY A 285 -0.65 -12.75 -17.72
CA GLY A 285 -1.43 -13.67 -16.86
C GLY A 285 -0.97 -15.15 -16.87
N ASN A 286 0.10 -15.46 -17.59
CA ASN A 286 0.84 -16.74 -17.59
C ASN A 286 2.23 -16.64 -16.91
N ALA A 287 2.55 -15.52 -16.26
CA ALA A 287 3.80 -15.33 -15.53
C ALA A 287 3.97 -16.34 -14.39
N THR A 288 5.20 -16.56 -13.95
CA THR A 288 5.46 -17.50 -12.86
C THR A 288 5.06 -16.87 -11.52
N VAL A 289 4.06 -17.44 -10.87
CA VAL A 289 3.56 -17.02 -9.56
C VAL A 289 4.40 -17.71 -8.49
N TYR A 290 5.20 -16.93 -7.76
CA TYR A 290 5.99 -17.41 -6.64
C TYR A 290 5.21 -17.29 -5.33
N GLU A 291 5.49 -18.20 -4.39
CA GLU A 291 5.12 -18.04 -3.00
C GLU A 291 6.35 -17.97 -2.08
N PHE A 292 6.24 -17.15 -1.03
CA PHE A 292 7.10 -17.17 0.15
C PHE A 292 6.28 -17.67 1.34
N ASN A 293 6.58 -18.87 1.82
CA ASN A 293 6.08 -19.37 3.11
C ASN A 293 7.25 -19.45 4.12
N PRO A 294 7.02 -19.63 5.44
CA PRO A 294 8.08 -19.56 6.45
C PRO A 294 9.25 -20.56 6.33
N TRP A 295 9.19 -21.54 5.42
CA TRP A 295 10.29 -22.49 5.19
C TRP A 295 10.94 -22.36 3.81
N GLU A 296 10.21 -21.89 2.79
CA GLU A 296 10.62 -22.04 1.40
C GLU A 296 10.06 -20.96 0.46
N PHE A 297 10.81 -20.73 -0.62
CA PHE A 297 10.46 -19.90 -1.76
C PHE A 297 10.44 -20.75 -3.03
N GLY A 298 9.47 -20.53 -3.90
CA GLY A 298 9.35 -21.28 -5.15
C GLY A 298 7.96 -21.20 -5.75
N THR A 299 7.63 -22.16 -6.61
CA THR A 299 6.37 -22.17 -7.37
C THR A 299 5.86 -23.57 -7.66
N PHE A 300 4.53 -23.69 -7.74
CA PHE A 300 3.84 -24.85 -8.29
C PHE A 300 3.60 -24.74 -9.80
N ASP A 301 3.93 -23.62 -10.45
CA ASP A 301 3.85 -23.49 -11.91
C ASP A 301 4.84 -24.42 -12.62
N PRO A 302 4.51 -24.90 -13.84
CA PRO A 302 5.32 -25.86 -14.59
C PRO A 302 6.58 -25.23 -15.22
N THR A 303 6.75 -23.91 -15.14
CA THR A 303 7.96 -23.19 -15.59
C THR A 303 9.18 -23.68 -14.83
N ILE A 304 9.16 -23.60 -13.49
CA ILE A 304 10.21 -24.09 -12.59
C ILE A 304 9.82 -25.40 -11.90
N PHE A 305 8.59 -25.48 -11.35
CA PHE A 305 8.04 -26.60 -10.60
C PHE A 305 8.94 -27.09 -9.43
N GLY A 306 9.39 -26.15 -8.61
CA GLY A 306 10.33 -26.41 -7.51
C GLY A 306 10.41 -25.31 -6.47
N PHE A 307 11.02 -25.67 -5.33
CA PHE A 307 11.13 -24.86 -4.11
C PHE A 307 12.51 -24.96 -3.48
N VAL A 308 13.03 -23.85 -2.96
CA VAL A 308 14.30 -23.75 -2.24
C VAL A 308 14.05 -23.34 -0.78
N PRO A 309 14.84 -23.83 0.21
CA PRO A 309 14.73 -23.36 1.60
C PRO A 309 14.96 -21.85 1.72
N LEU A 310 13.97 -21.12 2.26
CA LEU A 310 13.92 -19.66 2.27
C LEU A 310 15.03 -19.04 3.12
N GLU A 311 15.34 -19.67 4.25
CA GLU A 311 16.45 -19.28 5.12
C GLU A 311 17.80 -19.21 4.38
N TYR A 312 17.97 -19.99 3.30
CA TYR A 312 19.19 -20.05 2.50
C TYR A 312 19.08 -19.34 1.14
N LEU A 313 18.07 -18.47 0.91
CA LEU A 313 17.75 -17.90 -0.41
C LEU A 313 18.86 -17.02 -1.04
N GLY A 314 19.83 -16.53 -0.27
CA GLY A 314 21.00 -15.84 -0.82
C GLY A 314 22.02 -16.77 -1.50
N THR A 315 21.93 -18.08 -1.24
CA THR A 315 22.93 -19.08 -1.65
C THR A 315 22.95 -19.29 -3.17
N ARG A 316 24.15 -19.48 -3.73
CA ARG A 316 24.37 -19.70 -5.17
C ARG A 316 24.19 -21.18 -5.53
N PHE A 317 22.97 -21.56 -5.88
CA PHE A 317 22.65 -22.88 -6.42
C PHE A 317 22.97 -22.97 -7.92
N GLU A 318 23.39 -24.14 -8.39
CA GLU A 318 23.44 -24.47 -9.82
C GLU A 318 22.80 -25.86 -10.05
N ASP A 319 21.94 -25.99 -11.07
CA ASP A 319 21.22 -27.23 -11.40
C ASP A 319 20.42 -27.81 -10.21
N GLY A 320 19.92 -26.92 -9.35
CA GLY A 320 19.14 -27.25 -8.15
C GLY A 320 19.95 -27.70 -6.92
N ILE A 321 21.28 -27.69 -6.96
CA ILE A 321 22.13 -28.11 -5.84
C ILE A 321 23.16 -27.04 -5.45
N LEU A 322 23.70 -27.13 -4.23
CA LEU A 322 24.87 -26.37 -3.81
C LEU A 322 26.13 -26.94 -4.51
N PRO A 323 26.90 -26.15 -5.28
CA PRO A 323 28.13 -26.62 -5.91
C PRO A 323 29.21 -27.03 -4.89
N ARG A 324 30.13 -27.91 -5.29
CA ARG A 324 31.16 -28.43 -4.37
C ARG A 324 32.14 -27.34 -3.95
N GLY A 325 32.08 -26.95 -2.68
CA GLY A 325 32.98 -25.96 -2.07
C GLY A 325 32.35 -24.58 -1.90
N GLU A 326 31.16 -24.36 -2.48
CA GLU A 326 30.36 -23.18 -2.21
C GLU A 326 29.82 -23.17 -0.78
N LYS A 327 29.42 -21.97 -0.33
CA LYS A 327 28.93 -21.73 1.03
C LYS A 327 27.46 -21.31 1.04
N CYS A 328 26.77 -21.60 2.15
CA CYS A 328 25.39 -21.18 2.35
C CYS A 328 25.33 -19.77 2.95
N PHE A 329 24.33 -18.99 2.55
CA PHE A 329 24.14 -17.61 3.02
C PHE A 329 22.74 -17.43 3.60
N ARG A 330 22.66 -16.78 4.78
CA ARG A 330 21.41 -16.46 5.50
C ARG A 330 21.18 -14.95 5.56
N GLY A 331 19.91 -14.53 5.69
CA GLY A 331 19.52 -13.12 5.87
C GLY A 331 19.09 -12.39 4.59
N PHE A 332 19.24 -13.00 3.41
CA PHE A 332 18.69 -12.44 2.16
C PHE A 332 17.16 -12.34 2.22
N ASP A 333 16.51 -13.25 2.95
CA ASP A 333 15.07 -13.30 3.18
C ASP A 333 14.58 -12.29 4.25
N ASN A 334 15.21 -11.11 4.32
CA ASN A 334 14.76 -10.02 5.17
C ASN A 334 13.27 -9.72 4.93
N ALA A 335 12.47 -9.68 6.00
CA ALA A 335 11.03 -9.61 5.91
C ALA A 335 10.53 -8.30 5.28
N GLY A 336 11.28 -7.20 5.45
CA GLY A 336 11.04 -5.94 4.74
C GLY A 336 11.26 -6.08 3.23
N TYR A 337 12.36 -6.73 2.80
CA TYR A 337 12.62 -6.97 1.38
C TYR A 337 11.58 -7.87 0.72
N ILE A 338 11.09 -8.88 1.43
CA ILE A 338 10.06 -9.81 0.95
C ILE A 338 8.68 -9.11 0.84
N MET A 339 8.29 -8.29 1.82
CA MET A 339 7.12 -7.41 1.68
C MET A 339 7.27 -6.38 0.54
N GLY A 340 8.47 -5.81 0.40
CA GLY A 340 8.80 -4.87 -0.69
C GLY A 340 8.71 -5.53 -2.06
N THR A 341 9.22 -6.76 -2.19
CA THR A 341 9.14 -7.59 -3.41
C THR A 341 7.69 -7.84 -3.82
N SER A 342 6.84 -8.29 -2.89
CA SER A 342 5.42 -8.50 -3.15
C SER A 342 4.65 -7.19 -3.44
N SER A 343 5.28 -6.02 -3.33
CA SER A 343 4.69 -4.70 -3.58
C SER A 343 5.54 -3.78 -4.48
N SER A 344 6.42 -4.34 -5.32
CA SER A 344 7.39 -3.59 -6.12
C SER A 344 6.83 -3.08 -7.46
N LEU A 345 5.66 -2.44 -7.41
CA LEU A 345 4.90 -1.85 -8.54
C LEU A 345 5.56 -0.61 -9.18
N PHE A 346 6.89 -0.58 -9.24
CA PHE A 346 7.71 0.59 -9.58
C PHE A 346 7.58 1.03 -11.03
N ASN A 347 7.23 0.07 -11.90
CA ASN A 347 6.78 0.23 -13.28
C ASN A 347 5.70 1.32 -13.43
N GLN A 348 4.92 1.58 -12.37
CA GLN A 348 3.86 2.60 -12.32
C GLN A 348 4.12 3.69 -11.25
N PHE A 349 4.78 3.34 -10.14
CA PHE A 349 4.85 4.19 -8.94
C PHE A 349 5.82 5.38 -9.04
N LEU A 350 6.99 5.18 -9.66
CA LEU A 350 8.14 6.11 -9.52
C LEU A 350 8.00 7.42 -10.30
N LEU A 351 7.16 7.44 -11.34
CA LEU A 351 6.96 8.58 -12.24
C LEU A 351 6.49 9.86 -11.52
N ASN A 352 5.99 9.75 -10.28
CA ASN A 352 5.51 10.85 -9.46
C ASN A 352 6.51 11.35 -8.38
N ILE A 353 7.68 10.73 -8.20
CA ILE A 353 8.63 11.17 -7.13
C ILE A 353 9.08 12.63 -7.31
N ASN A 354 9.19 13.10 -8.57
CA ASN A 354 9.53 14.49 -8.90
C ASN A 354 8.53 15.53 -8.37
N SER A 355 7.30 15.15 -7.98
CA SER A 355 6.31 16.07 -7.40
C SER A 355 6.24 16.05 -5.86
N THR A 356 7.27 15.55 -5.17
CA THR A 356 7.27 15.41 -3.70
C THR A 356 8.08 16.50 -2.98
N ASP A 357 7.59 16.98 -1.84
CA ASP A 357 8.23 17.99 -0.98
C ASP A 357 9.35 17.40 -0.09
N LEU A 358 10.23 16.60 -0.71
CA LEU A 358 11.45 16.10 -0.06
C LEU A 358 12.58 17.14 -0.09
N ALA A 359 13.46 17.08 0.91
CA ALA A 359 14.65 17.91 0.96
C ALA A 359 15.68 17.48 -0.09
N ASP A 360 16.44 18.43 -0.64
CA ASP A 360 17.33 18.21 -1.78
C ASP A 360 18.39 17.09 -1.61
N PRO A 361 18.96 16.81 -0.42
CA PRO A 361 19.86 15.67 -0.24
C PRO A 361 19.14 14.32 -0.47
N ILE A 362 17.91 14.19 0.03
CA ILE A 362 17.08 12.99 -0.12
C ILE A 362 16.63 12.86 -1.58
N LYS A 363 16.20 13.98 -2.20
CA LYS A 363 15.93 14.02 -3.65
C LYS A 363 17.15 13.58 -4.45
N LYS A 364 18.36 14.02 -4.09
CA LYS A 364 19.58 13.61 -4.81
C LYS A 364 19.91 12.13 -4.64
N ILE A 365 19.72 11.54 -3.45
CA ILE A 365 19.88 10.10 -3.24
C ILE A 365 18.87 9.32 -4.11
N LEU A 366 17.58 9.68 -4.05
CA LEU A 366 16.53 9.04 -4.85
C LEU A 366 16.74 9.25 -6.35
N SER A 367 17.10 10.46 -6.80
CA SER A 367 17.38 10.75 -8.21
C SER A 367 18.63 10.04 -8.74
N ASN A 368 19.66 9.81 -7.91
CA ASN A 368 20.80 8.99 -8.30
C ASN A 368 20.38 7.53 -8.50
N ILE A 369 19.60 6.96 -7.56
CA ILE A 369 19.03 5.61 -7.69
C ILE A 369 18.19 5.52 -8.97
N LEU A 370 17.29 6.48 -9.19
CA LEU A 370 16.44 6.56 -10.38
C LEU A 370 17.24 6.77 -11.68
N SER A 371 18.37 7.49 -11.67
CA SER A 371 19.19 7.66 -12.88
C SER A 371 20.00 6.40 -13.24
N GLU A 372 20.14 5.44 -12.33
CA GLU A 372 20.69 4.10 -12.63
C GLU A 372 19.62 3.07 -13.04
N VAL A 373 18.33 3.34 -12.79
CA VAL A 373 17.23 2.39 -13.06
C VAL A 373 17.02 2.11 -14.56
N ASP A 374 17.34 3.06 -15.43
CA ASP A 374 17.01 3.07 -16.86
C ASP A 374 17.76 2.04 -17.74
N GLN A 375 18.63 1.18 -17.18
CA GLN A 375 19.46 0.25 -17.99
C GLN A 375 19.50 -1.23 -17.59
N GLU A 376 19.32 -1.62 -16.32
CA GLU A 376 19.60 -3.01 -15.86
C GLU A 376 18.58 -3.59 -14.86
N ALA A 377 17.28 -3.37 -15.09
CA ALA A 377 16.19 -3.94 -14.27
C ALA A 377 16.29 -3.66 -12.75
N LYS A 378 16.92 -2.54 -12.37
CA LYS A 378 17.02 -2.03 -10.98
C LYS A 378 15.70 -1.41 -10.47
N ASP A 379 14.70 -1.31 -11.35
CA ASP A 379 13.32 -0.89 -11.08
C ASP A 379 12.59 -1.87 -10.15
N ILE A 380 12.84 -3.17 -10.27
CA ILE A 380 12.13 -4.24 -9.55
C ILE A 380 13.01 -4.94 -8.51
N SER A 381 12.57 -6.03 -7.90
CA SER A 381 13.41 -6.83 -7.02
C SER A 381 14.26 -7.83 -7.82
N ASN A 382 15.46 -8.12 -7.33
CA ASN A 382 16.41 -9.00 -7.99
C ASN A 382 17.06 -9.97 -7.00
N TYR A 383 16.77 -11.25 -7.18
CA TYR A 383 17.25 -12.34 -6.34
C TYR A 383 18.45 -13.04 -7.00
N THR A 384 19.43 -13.49 -6.21
CA THR A 384 20.35 -14.56 -6.65
C THR A 384 19.50 -15.75 -7.07
N ASN A 385 19.51 -16.15 -8.35
CA ASN A 385 18.53 -17.13 -8.85
C ASN A 385 18.80 -18.53 -8.26
N PRO A 386 17.94 -19.08 -7.36
CA PRO A 386 18.15 -20.40 -6.80
C PRO A 386 17.79 -21.52 -7.80
N PHE A 387 17.17 -21.16 -8.92
CA PHE A 387 16.80 -22.04 -10.01
C PHE A 387 17.71 -21.85 -11.23
N TYR A 388 18.89 -21.24 -11.06
CA TYR A 388 19.88 -21.14 -12.14
C TYR A 388 20.32 -22.55 -12.59
N LEU A 389 20.27 -22.77 -13.90
CA LEU A 389 20.42 -24.07 -14.55
C LEU A 389 19.40 -25.14 -14.12
N TYR A 390 18.39 -24.86 -13.29
CA TYR A 390 17.32 -25.81 -12.97
C TYR A 390 16.18 -25.73 -14.00
N SER A 391 15.48 -26.86 -14.26
CA SER A 391 14.36 -26.96 -15.22
C SER A 391 14.62 -26.32 -16.60
N LYS A 392 15.82 -26.56 -17.16
CA LYS A 392 16.37 -25.91 -18.39
C LYS A 392 15.48 -25.94 -19.64
N SER A 393 14.50 -26.85 -19.70
CA SER A 393 13.57 -27.03 -20.82
C SER A 393 12.26 -26.26 -20.71
N SER A 394 11.92 -25.72 -19.52
CA SER A 394 10.64 -25.07 -19.22
C SER A 394 10.79 -23.72 -18.50
N SER A 395 11.89 -23.50 -17.79
CA SER A 395 12.12 -22.27 -17.01
C SER A 395 12.76 -21.19 -17.88
N PRO A 396 12.08 -20.04 -18.14
CA PRO A 396 12.69 -18.93 -18.86
C PRO A 396 13.85 -18.28 -18.07
N TYR A 397 13.91 -18.52 -16.76
CA TYR A 397 14.94 -18.00 -15.86
C TYR A 397 16.19 -18.89 -15.80
N ALA A 398 16.17 -20.12 -16.33
CA ALA A 398 17.23 -21.11 -16.14
C ALA A 398 18.62 -20.67 -16.63
N GLN A 399 18.70 -19.75 -17.61
CA GLN A 399 19.96 -19.22 -18.14
C GLN A 399 20.44 -17.94 -17.43
N SER A 400 19.63 -17.37 -16.53
CA SER A 400 19.97 -16.16 -15.79
C SER A 400 20.45 -16.49 -14.38
N ARG A 401 21.58 -15.92 -13.95
CA ARG A 401 22.04 -15.98 -12.55
C ARG A 401 21.23 -15.09 -11.61
N TYR A 402 20.33 -14.27 -12.17
CA TYR A 402 19.49 -13.29 -11.49
C TYR A 402 18.01 -13.56 -11.77
N LEU A 403 17.18 -13.52 -10.74
CA LEU A 403 15.75 -13.76 -10.82
C LEU A 403 14.99 -12.46 -10.52
N ALA A 404 14.33 -11.95 -11.56
CA ALA A 404 13.46 -10.78 -11.51
C ALA A 404 12.10 -11.15 -10.89
N VAL A 405 11.73 -10.50 -9.78
CA VAL A 405 10.47 -10.72 -9.07
C VAL A 405 9.78 -9.37 -8.80
N VAL A 406 8.45 -9.33 -8.94
CA VAL A 406 7.62 -8.09 -8.88
C VAL A 406 6.39 -8.24 -7.99
N ASP A 407 5.57 -7.17 -7.86
CA ASP A 407 4.28 -7.23 -7.15
C ASP A 407 3.39 -8.35 -7.72
N GLY A 408 2.88 -9.22 -6.85
CA GLY A 408 2.10 -10.41 -7.23
C GLY A 408 0.70 -10.11 -7.79
N GLY A 409 0.35 -8.84 -7.98
CA GLY A 409 -0.86 -8.40 -8.67
C GLY A 409 -0.61 -7.87 -10.08
N GLU A 410 0.63 -7.86 -10.58
CA GLU A 410 0.92 -7.36 -11.94
C GLU A 410 0.37 -8.29 -13.04
N ASP A 411 0.20 -9.59 -12.80
CA ASP A 411 -0.45 -10.53 -13.74
C ASP A 411 -1.99 -10.45 -13.81
N LEU A 412 -2.58 -9.44 -13.13
CA LEU A 412 -4.00 -9.22 -12.85
C LEU A 412 -4.65 -10.14 -11.80
N GLN A 413 -4.00 -11.19 -11.29
CA GLN A 413 -4.50 -11.98 -10.15
C GLN A 413 -4.28 -11.27 -8.81
N ASN A 414 -4.74 -10.01 -8.68
CA ASN A 414 -4.59 -9.19 -7.47
C ASN A 414 -5.25 -9.78 -6.20
N LEU A 415 -5.91 -10.94 -6.28
CA LEU A 415 -6.25 -11.82 -5.16
C LEU A 415 -5.32 -13.05 -5.13
N PRO A 416 -4.59 -13.33 -4.03
CA PRO A 416 -3.62 -14.44 -3.92
C PRO A 416 -4.30 -15.82 -3.82
N LEU A 417 -4.97 -16.24 -4.89
CA LEU A 417 -5.75 -17.47 -4.96
C LEU A 417 -4.94 -18.66 -5.46
N HIS A 418 -3.96 -18.43 -6.35
CA HIS A 418 -3.13 -19.49 -6.93
C HIS A 418 -2.47 -20.43 -5.88
N PRO A 419 -1.92 -19.96 -4.73
CA PRO A 419 -1.37 -20.85 -3.70
C PRO A 419 -2.43 -21.68 -2.96
N LEU A 420 -3.69 -21.22 -2.94
CA LEU A 420 -4.78 -21.83 -2.19
C LEU A 420 -5.59 -22.84 -3.02
N ILE A 421 -5.54 -22.75 -4.35
CA ILE A 421 -6.20 -23.69 -5.27
C ILE A 421 -5.31 -24.86 -5.70
N GLN A 422 -4.14 -25.00 -5.07
CA GLN A 422 -3.21 -26.11 -5.30
C GLN A 422 -3.82 -27.44 -4.89
N PRO A 423 -3.85 -28.47 -5.76
CA PRO A 423 -4.47 -29.76 -5.45
C PRO A 423 -3.94 -30.39 -4.17
N GLU A 424 -2.62 -30.36 -3.95
CA GLU A 424 -1.93 -30.92 -2.78
C GLU A 424 -2.31 -30.26 -1.45
N ARG A 425 -2.83 -29.02 -1.46
CA ARG A 425 -3.29 -28.33 -0.24
C ARG A 425 -4.72 -28.66 0.16
N HIS A 426 -5.50 -29.28 -0.73
CA HIS A 426 -6.88 -29.74 -0.47
C HIS A 426 -7.76 -28.68 0.24
N VAL A 427 -7.78 -27.43 -0.22
CA VAL A 427 -8.61 -26.37 0.37
C VAL A 427 -10.07 -26.53 -0.10
N ASP A 428 -11.01 -26.45 0.84
CA ASP A 428 -12.45 -26.62 0.60
C ASP A 428 -13.19 -25.31 0.33
N VAL A 429 -12.79 -24.26 1.04
CA VAL A 429 -13.40 -22.93 0.97
C VAL A 429 -12.31 -21.86 1.07
N ILE A 430 -12.43 -20.81 0.27
CA ILE A 430 -11.54 -19.64 0.32
C ILE A 430 -12.36 -18.39 0.56
N PHE A 431 -12.03 -17.64 1.61
CA PHE A 431 -12.57 -16.29 1.85
C PHE A 431 -11.67 -15.26 1.17
N ALA A 432 -12.12 -14.75 0.01
CA ALA A 432 -11.36 -13.85 -0.85
C ALA A 432 -11.80 -12.39 -0.59
N VAL A 433 -10.98 -11.63 0.14
CA VAL A 433 -11.24 -10.24 0.50
C VAL A 433 -10.60 -9.32 -0.54
N ASP A 434 -11.45 -8.78 -1.42
CA ASP A 434 -11.03 -8.01 -2.59
C ASP A 434 -11.04 -6.51 -2.32
N SER A 435 -9.91 -5.86 -2.56
CA SER A 435 -9.67 -4.43 -2.43
C SER A 435 -9.02 -3.82 -3.69
N SER A 436 -9.16 -4.51 -4.84
CA SER A 436 -8.65 -4.07 -6.15
C SER A 436 -9.19 -2.70 -6.58
N ALA A 437 -8.53 -2.05 -7.54
CA ALA A 437 -8.80 -0.67 -7.96
C ALA A 437 -9.30 -0.58 -9.41
N ASP A 438 -10.20 -1.49 -9.77
CA ASP A 438 -10.54 -1.82 -11.16
C ASP A 438 -11.47 -0.78 -11.82
N THR A 439 -12.40 -0.23 -11.03
CA THR A 439 -13.33 0.83 -11.46
C THR A 439 -13.54 1.83 -10.34
N ASN A 440 -13.18 3.11 -10.54
CA ASN A 440 -13.26 4.15 -9.51
C ASN A 440 -12.60 3.74 -8.16
N ASN A 441 -11.47 3.02 -8.20
CA ASN A 441 -10.79 2.41 -7.04
C ASN A 441 -11.62 1.37 -6.25
N TRP A 442 -12.73 0.87 -6.81
CA TRP A 442 -13.48 -0.29 -6.31
C TRP A 442 -13.12 -1.56 -7.12
N PRO A 443 -13.29 -2.75 -6.52
CA PRO A 443 -13.23 -4.00 -7.28
C PRO A 443 -14.37 -4.14 -8.29
N ASP A 444 -14.13 -4.85 -9.38
CA ASP A 444 -15.17 -5.32 -10.31
C ASP A 444 -15.04 -6.79 -10.72
N GLY A 445 -14.25 -7.57 -9.96
CA GLY A 445 -14.07 -9.00 -10.17
C GLY A 445 -12.99 -9.34 -11.20
N THR A 446 -12.25 -8.36 -11.72
CA THR A 446 -11.15 -8.59 -12.68
C THR A 446 -10.14 -9.64 -12.16
N ALA A 447 -9.76 -9.60 -10.87
CA ALA A 447 -8.87 -10.60 -10.27
C ALA A 447 -9.45 -12.03 -10.21
N MET A 448 -10.77 -12.16 -10.03
CA MET A 448 -11.47 -13.45 -10.08
C MET A 448 -11.50 -14.01 -11.51
N VAL A 449 -11.67 -13.13 -12.52
CA VAL A 449 -11.62 -13.50 -13.94
C VAL A 449 -10.22 -13.94 -14.34
N ALA A 450 -9.18 -13.20 -13.98
CA ALA A 450 -7.78 -13.54 -14.27
C ALA A 450 -7.40 -14.93 -13.71
N THR A 451 -7.75 -15.22 -12.45
CA THR A 451 -7.50 -16.54 -11.83
C THR A 451 -8.27 -17.66 -12.55
N TYR A 452 -9.52 -17.40 -12.97
CA TYR A 452 -10.31 -18.37 -13.73
C TYR A 452 -9.69 -18.66 -15.10
N GLU A 453 -9.35 -17.62 -15.87
CA GLU A 453 -8.74 -17.75 -17.20
C GLU A 453 -7.38 -18.46 -17.13
N ARG A 454 -6.55 -18.15 -16.12
CA ARG A 454 -5.31 -18.89 -15.84
C ARG A 454 -5.57 -20.37 -15.56
N SER A 455 -6.61 -20.71 -14.79
CA SER A 455 -6.95 -22.12 -14.51
C SER A 455 -7.42 -22.89 -15.76
N LEU A 456 -7.93 -22.20 -16.78
CA LEU A 456 -8.30 -22.80 -18.08
C LEU A 456 -7.08 -22.99 -19.01
N ASN A 457 -5.99 -22.26 -18.80
CA ASN A 457 -4.79 -22.38 -19.62
C ASN A 457 -4.01 -23.67 -19.27
N ALA A 458 -4.09 -24.65 -20.18
CA ALA A 458 -3.47 -25.96 -20.03
C ALA A 458 -1.93 -25.96 -20.02
N GLU A 459 -1.27 -24.87 -20.41
CA GLU A 459 0.20 -24.74 -20.35
C GLU A 459 0.71 -24.38 -18.96
N ILE A 460 -0.10 -23.67 -18.15
CA ILE A 460 0.31 -23.10 -16.86
C ILE A 460 -0.49 -23.64 -15.66
N ASN A 461 -1.74 -24.12 -15.85
CA ASN A 461 -2.60 -24.45 -14.72
C ASN A 461 -2.08 -25.59 -13.82
N ASN A 462 -1.22 -26.47 -14.33
CA ASN A 462 -0.61 -27.61 -13.64
C ASN A 462 -1.58 -28.43 -12.77
N GLY A 463 -2.83 -28.60 -13.22
CA GLY A 463 -3.87 -29.34 -12.51
C GLY A 463 -4.60 -28.58 -11.39
N THR A 464 -4.27 -27.31 -11.13
CA THR A 464 -5.10 -26.41 -10.32
C THR A 464 -6.52 -26.30 -10.92
N ARG A 465 -7.50 -25.98 -10.07
CA ARG A 465 -8.91 -25.90 -10.47
C ARG A 465 -9.57 -24.70 -9.83
N PHE A 466 -10.32 -23.94 -10.63
CA PHE A 466 -11.10 -22.79 -10.19
C PHE A 466 -12.57 -22.99 -10.61
N PRO A 467 -13.55 -22.52 -9.82
CA PRO A 467 -14.93 -22.52 -10.28
C PRO A 467 -15.15 -21.45 -11.35
N SER A 468 -16.11 -21.70 -12.25
CA SER A 468 -16.49 -20.69 -13.25
C SER A 468 -16.99 -19.40 -12.61
N VAL A 469 -16.52 -18.28 -13.15
CA VAL A 469 -16.98 -16.92 -12.85
C VAL A 469 -17.43 -16.25 -14.16
N PRO A 470 -18.33 -15.25 -14.11
CA PRO A 470 -18.68 -14.47 -15.28
C PRO A 470 -17.65 -13.37 -15.55
N GLY A 471 -17.62 -12.82 -16.76
CA GLY A 471 -16.78 -11.67 -17.09
C GLY A 471 -17.18 -10.38 -16.34
N ARG A 472 -16.21 -9.48 -16.16
CA ARG A 472 -16.29 -8.15 -15.50
C ARG A 472 -17.63 -7.41 -15.62
N ASN A 473 -18.17 -7.25 -16.83
CA ASN A 473 -19.45 -6.55 -17.05
C ASN A 473 -20.60 -7.15 -16.24
N THR A 474 -20.64 -8.48 -16.06
CA THR A 474 -21.66 -9.16 -15.27
C THR A 474 -21.47 -8.96 -13.76
N PHE A 475 -20.22 -8.90 -13.27
CA PHE A 475 -19.97 -8.55 -11.87
C PHE A 475 -20.60 -7.19 -11.53
N LEU A 476 -20.46 -6.21 -12.41
CA LEU A 476 -21.04 -4.87 -12.26
C LEU A 476 -22.56 -4.88 -12.47
N ASN A 477 -23.04 -5.38 -13.61
CA ASN A 477 -24.47 -5.39 -13.96
C ASN A 477 -25.36 -6.17 -12.97
N LEU A 478 -24.84 -7.23 -12.36
CA LEU A 478 -25.55 -8.03 -11.34
C LEU A 478 -25.16 -7.64 -9.89
N GLY A 479 -24.32 -6.62 -9.71
CA GLY A 479 -23.86 -6.11 -8.42
C GLY A 479 -23.08 -7.11 -7.56
N LEU A 480 -22.42 -8.10 -8.18
CA LEU A 480 -21.60 -9.11 -7.50
C LEU A 480 -20.37 -8.49 -6.82
N ASN A 481 -19.97 -7.29 -7.25
CA ASN A 481 -18.91 -6.48 -6.64
C ASN A 481 -19.39 -5.53 -5.52
N ASN A 482 -20.69 -5.56 -5.15
CA ASN A 482 -21.25 -4.73 -4.07
C ASN A 482 -21.88 -5.53 -2.91
N ARG A 483 -21.64 -6.85 -2.89
CA ARG A 483 -22.07 -7.79 -1.84
C ARG A 483 -21.19 -9.05 -1.88
N PRO A 484 -21.11 -9.82 -0.78
CA PRO A 484 -20.54 -11.15 -0.84
C PRO A 484 -21.22 -12.03 -1.89
N THR A 485 -20.45 -12.80 -2.65
CA THR A 485 -20.94 -13.71 -3.70
C THR A 485 -20.19 -15.03 -3.61
N PHE A 486 -20.87 -16.17 -3.73
CA PHE A 486 -20.26 -17.49 -3.67
C PHE A 486 -20.09 -18.07 -5.09
N PHE A 487 -18.90 -18.60 -5.37
CA PHE A 487 -18.59 -19.28 -6.64
C PHE A 487 -18.23 -20.75 -6.38
N GLY A 488 -18.64 -21.64 -7.30
CA GLY A 488 -18.35 -23.07 -7.22
C GLY A 488 -19.23 -23.89 -6.27
N CYS A 489 -20.36 -23.37 -5.80
CA CYS A 489 -21.19 -24.01 -4.77
C CYS A 489 -21.59 -25.46 -5.07
N ASN A 490 -21.78 -25.83 -6.35
CA ASN A 490 -21.94 -27.22 -6.76
C ASN A 490 -20.64 -27.73 -7.40
N SER A 491 -19.94 -28.64 -6.72
CA SER A 491 -18.72 -29.28 -7.23
C SER A 491 -18.92 -30.08 -8.51
N SER A 492 -20.11 -30.65 -8.73
CA SER A 492 -20.40 -31.49 -9.90
C SER A 492 -20.47 -30.71 -11.22
N ASN A 493 -20.57 -29.38 -11.15
CA ASN A 493 -20.52 -28.51 -12.32
C ASN A 493 -19.07 -28.17 -12.74
N ILE A 494 -18.05 -28.63 -12.01
CA ILE A 494 -16.64 -28.32 -12.26
C ILE A 494 -15.99 -29.49 -13.00
N THR A 495 -15.58 -29.27 -14.25
CA THR A 495 -15.09 -30.32 -15.14
C THR A 495 -13.69 -30.82 -14.73
N GLY A 496 -13.55 -32.14 -14.56
CA GLY A 496 -12.27 -32.82 -14.38
C GLY A 496 -12.30 -33.90 -13.29
N THR A 497 -11.50 -34.95 -13.42
CA THR A 497 -11.82 -36.26 -12.83
C THR A 497 -11.36 -36.59 -11.40
N GLN A 498 -10.68 -35.70 -10.65
CA GLN A 498 -10.00 -36.12 -9.40
C GLN A 498 -10.10 -35.20 -8.17
N SER A 499 -10.61 -33.96 -8.26
CA SER A 499 -11.01 -33.15 -7.08
C SER A 499 -11.94 -32.00 -7.44
N ALA A 500 -12.84 -31.62 -6.54
CA ALA A 500 -13.60 -30.37 -6.66
C ALA A 500 -12.67 -29.16 -6.45
N ALA A 501 -12.91 -28.05 -7.15
CA ALA A 501 -12.30 -26.77 -6.76
C ALA A 501 -12.87 -26.28 -5.42
N PRO A 502 -12.15 -25.44 -4.65
CA PRO A 502 -12.70 -24.78 -3.48
C PRO A 502 -13.96 -23.95 -3.82
N LEU A 503 -14.86 -23.81 -2.85
CA LEU A 503 -15.93 -22.82 -2.90
C LEU A 503 -15.31 -21.45 -2.57
N ILE A 504 -15.40 -20.49 -3.49
CA ILE A 504 -14.87 -19.14 -3.24
C ILE A 504 -15.97 -18.26 -2.66
N VAL A 505 -15.78 -17.80 -1.42
CA VAL A 505 -16.57 -16.72 -0.81
C VAL A 505 -15.90 -15.41 -1.16
N TYR A 506 -16.34 -14.79 -2.25
CA TYR A 506 -15.85 -13.49 -2.72
C TYR A 506 -16.47 -12.37 -1.87
N ILE A 507 -15.63 -11.51 -1.28
CA ILE A 507 -16.01 -10.42 -0.38
C ILE A 507 -15.39 -9.11 -0.92
N PRO A 508 -16.11 -8.35 -1.75
CA PRO A 508 -15.61 -7.11 -2.33
C PRO A 508 -15.71 -5.92 -1.37
N ASN A 509 -14.64 -5.13 -1.30
CA ASN A 509 -14.63 -3.81 -0.69
C ASN A 509 -15.79 -2.97 -1.25
N SER A 510 -16.64 -2.47 -0.36
CA SER A 510 -17.87 -1.76 -0.70
C SER A 510 -18.17 -0.72 0.39
N PRO A 511 -18.85 0.39 0.07
CA PRO A 511 -19.10 1.46 1.04
C PRO A 511 -20.21 1.07 2.02
N TYR A 512 -19.84 0.83 3.28
CA TYR A 512 -20.80 0.62 4.37
C TYR A 512 -20.97 1.89 5.19
N ILE A 513 -19.88 2.45 5.69
CA ILE A 513 -19.88 3.61 6.63
C ILE A 513 -18.94 4.75 6.21
N VAL A 514 -18.06 4.50 5.24
CA VAL A 514 -17.17 5.47 4.58
C VAL A 514 -16.83 4.96 3.18
N HIS A 515 -16.55 5.86 2.25
CA HIS A 515 -15.97 5.52 0.95
C HIS A 515 -14.50 5.10 1.12
N SER A 516 -14.26 3.80 1.17
CA SER A 516 -12.95 3.16 1.38
C SER A 516 -12.07 3.06 0.12
N ASN A 517 -12.54 3.52 -1.03
CA ASN A 517 -11.87 3.48 -2.34
C ASN A 517 -10.77 4.57 -2.50
N VAL A 518 -9.94 4.73 -1.47
CA VAL A 518 -8.75 5.61 -1.48
C VAL A 518 -7.70 5.11 -2.49
N SER A 519 -6.84 6.01 -3.00
CA SER A 519 -5.88 5.65 -4.05
C SER A 519 -4.88 4.60 -3.55
N THR A 520 -4.43 3.71 -4.45
CA THR A 520 -3.28 2.83 -4.17
C THR A 520 -1.99 3.64 -3.91
N PHE A 521 -1.91 4.85 -4.49
CA PHE A 521 -0.76 5.75 -4.40
C PHE A 521 -0.86 6.82 -3.28
N ASP A 522 -1.94 6.82 -2.50
CA ASP A 522 -2.07 7.70 -1.33
C ASP A 522 -1.22 7.12 -0.18
N LEU A 523 -0.11 7.77 0.16
CA LEU A 523 0.89 7.21 1.10
C LEU A 523 0.73 7.64 2.57
N SER A 524 -0.28 8.45 2.90
CA SER A 524 -0.53 8.85 4.29
C SER A 524 -2.01 9.06 4.62
N TYR A 525 -2.37 8.68 5.84
CA TYR A 525 -3.73 8.76 6.40
C TYR A 525 -3.62 9.05 7.90
N ASN A 526 -4.44 9.97 8.41
CA ASN A 526 -4.57 10.08 9.87
C ASN A 526 -5.36 8.89 10.44
N ASN A 527 -5.13 8.58 11.71
CA ASN A 527 -5.71 7.43 12.40
C ASN A 527 -7.25 7.43 12.40
N THR A 528 -7.91 8.59 12.30
CA THR A 528 -9.39 8.64 12.16
C THR A 528 -9.85 8.10 10.80
N VAL A 529 -9.11 8.36 9.72
CA VAL A 529 -9.39 7.77 8.40
C VAL A 529 -9.02 6.28 8.39
N ARG A 530 -7.84 5.93 8.95
CA ARG A 530 -7.39 4.55 9.11
C ARG A 530 -8.45 3.68 9.78
N ASP A 531 -8.91 4.10 10.96
CA ASP A 531 -9.83 3.31 11.78
C ASP A 531 -11.25 3.28 11.20
N ALA A 532 -11.66 4.31 10.45
CA ALA A 532 -12.90 4.28 9.68
C ALA A 532 -12.86 3.30 8.50
N ILE A 533 -11.75 3.20 7.77
CA ILE A 533 -11.59 2.23 6.67
C ILE A 533 -11.50 0.80 7.23
N ILE A 534 -10.79 0.58 8.35
CA ILE A 534 -10.75 -0.73 9.03
C ILE A 534 -12.15 -1.12 9.54
N LEU A 535 -12.91 -0.18 10.12
CA LEU A 535 -14.29 -0.43 10.53
C LEU A 535 -15.21 -0.67 9.31
N ASN A 536 -14.94 -0.05 8.16
CA ASN A 536 -15.65 -0.36 6.92
C ASN A 536 -15.38 -1.80 6.46
N GLY A 537 -14.13 -2.24 6.41
CA GLY A 537 -13.77 -3.63 6.07
C GLY A 537 -14.35 -4.66 7.03
N TYR A 538 -14.45 -4.33 8.33
CA TYR A 538 -15.15 -5.14 9.32
C TYR A 538 -16.65 -5.28 8.99
N ASN A 539 -17.30 -4.18 8.63
CA ASN A 539 -18.71 -4.17 8.22
C ASN A 539 -18.94 -4.89 6.88
N VAL A 540 -18.03 -4.76 5.90
CA VAL A 540 -18.06 -5.52 4.64
C VAL A 540 -18.03 -7.02 4.91
N ALA A 541 -17.08 -7.50 5.72
CA ALA A 541 -16.95 -8.93 6.03
C ALA A 541 -18.12 -9.48 6.86
N THR A 542 -18.71 -8.68 7.76
CA THR A 542 -19.82 -9.10 8.64
C THR A 542 -21.22 -8.80 8.12
N MET A 543 -21.37 -8.26 6.90
CA MET A 543 -22.66 -7.68 6.44
C MET A 543 -23.24 -6.65 7.42
N GLY A 544 -22.35 -5.90 8.08
CA GLY A 544 -22.65 -4.93 9.13
C GLY A 544 -23.18 -5.59 10.40
N ASN A 545 -22.42 -6.51 11.01
CA ASN A 545 -22.87 -7.33 12.15
C ASN A 545 -24.17 -8.12 11.87
N SER A 546 -24.31 -8.66 10.65
CA SER A 546 -25.54 -9.28 10.12
C SER A 546 -26.77 -8.33 10.08
N THR A 547 -26.57 -7.01 10.04
CA THR A 547 -27.67 -6.01 9.90
C THR A 547 -28.24 -5.96 8.49
N ARG A 548 -27.40 -6.13 7.44
CA ARG A 548 -27.88 -6.18 6.05
C ARG A 548 -28.53 -7.53 5.70
N ASP A 549 -28.12 -8.59 6.36
CA ASP A 549 -28.69 -9.93 6.22
C ASP A 549 -28.51 -10.71 7.55
N PRO A 550 -29.60 -11.06 8.26
CA PRO A 550 -29.53 -11.73 9.56
C PRO A 550 -29.08 -13.19 9.49
N ASP A 551 -29.11 -13.81 8.30
CA ASP A 551 -28.65 -15.18 8.08
C ASP A 551 -27.16 -15.24 7.70
N TRP A 552 -26.48 -14.10 7.49
CA TRP A 552 -25.14 -14.06 6.90
C TRP A 552 -24.12 -14.98 7.61
N SER A 553 -24.04 -14.93 8.94
CA SER A 553 -23.17 -15.83 9.71
C SER A 553 -23.51 -17.31 9.50
N THR A 554 -24.79 -17.66 9.38
CA THR A 554 -25.24 -19.02 9.02
C THR A 554 -24.77 -19.40 7.61
N CYS A 555 -24.84 -18.47 6.66
CA CYS A 555 -24.40 -18.70 5.28
C CYS A 555 -22.88 -18.88 5.16
N VAL A 556 -22.08 -18.16 5.97
CA VAL A 556 -20.64 -18.41 6.13
C VAL A 556 -20.39 -19.81 6.70
N GLY A 557 -21.12 -20.21 7.74
CA GLY A 557 -21.02 -21.57 8.30
C GLY A 557 -21.38 -22.67 7.29
N CYS A 558 -22.42 -22.46 6.48
CA CYS A 558 -22.82 -23.36 5.41
C CYS A 558 -21.77 -23.45 4.29
N ALA A 559 -21.10 -22.35 3.93
CA ALA A 559 -19.98 -22.37 2.99
C ALA A 559 -18.80 -23.20 3.52
N VAL A 560 -18.45 -23.05 4.80
CA VAL A 560 -17.40 -23.84 5.47
C VAL A 560 -17.71 -25.34 5.46
N LEU A 561 -18.95 -25.75 5.72
CA LEU A 561 -19.31 -27.17 5.74
C LEU A 561 -19.59 -27.78 4.36
N SER A 562 -19.74 -26.96 3.30
CA SER A 562 -20.24 -27.37 1.98
C SER A 562 -19.56 -28.64 1.43
N ARG A 563 -18.24 -28.59 1.19
CA ARG A 563 -17.47 -29.72 0.65
C ARG A 563 -17.37 -30.92 1.60
N SER A 564 -17.46 -30.69 2.90
CA SER A 564 -17.52 -31.77 3.90
C SER A 564 -18.85 -32.52 3.81
N MET A 565 -19.98 -31.81 3.66
CA MET A 565 -21.30 -32.41 3.47
C MET A 565 -21.37 -33.19 2.14
N GLU A 566 -20.78 -32.67 1.06
CA GLU A 566 -20.64 -33.40 -0.21
C GLU A 566 -19.88 -34.73 -0.03
N ARG A 567 -18.68 -34.69 0.57
CA ARG A 567 -17.82 -35.88 0.80
C ARG A 567 -18.41 -36.92 1.75
N THR A 568 -19.32 -36.51 2.63
CA THR A 568 -20.03 -37.42 3.56
C THR A 568 -21.40 -37.88 3.06
N HIS A 569 -21.85 -37.37 1.90
CA HIS A 569 -23.22 -37.50 1.41
C HIS A 569 -24.28 -37.07 2.45
N THR A 570 -23.94 -36.06 3.27
CA THR A 570 -24.86 -35.48 4.25
C THR A 570 -25.87 -34.58 3.55
N THR A 571 -27.16 -34.78 3.81
CA THR A 571 -28.24 -33.93 3.28
C THR A 571 -28.00 -32.47 3.69
N VAL A 572 -27.80 -31.59 2.71
CA VAL A 572 -27.57 -30.16 2.93
C VAL A 572 -28.79 -29.56 3.66
N PRO A 573 -28.61 -28.90 4.83
CA PRO A 573 -29.72 -28.32 5.59
C PRO A 573 -30.52 -27.28 4.83
N THR A 574 -31.81 -27.12 5.15
CA THR A 574 -32.70 -26.14 4.51
C THR A 574 -32.14 -24.71 4.58
N ALA A 575 -31.56 -24.31 5.71
CA ALA A 575 -30.89 -23.02 5.86
C ALA A 575 -29.70 -22.87 4.90
N CYS A 576 -28.89 -23.91 4.72
CA CYS A 576 -27.78 -23.90 3.78
C CYS A 576 -28.24 -23.85 2.32
N ASN A 577 -29.32 -24.56 1.96
CA ASN A 577 -29.92 -24.45 0.63
C ASN A 577 -30.44 -23.04 0.35
N GLN A 578 -31.04 -22.37 1.35
CA GLN A 578 -31.47 -20.97 1.24
C GLN A 578 -30.28 -20.01 1.08
N CYS A 579 -29.22 -20.20 1.85
CA CYS A 579 -27.96 -19.47 1.70
C CYS A 579 -27.35 -19.65 0.30
N PHE A 580 -27.31 -20.87 -0.22
CA PHE A 580 -26.78 -21.13 -1.56
C PHE A 580 -27.68 -20.54 -2.66
N GLN A 581 -29.00 -20.58 -2.51
CA GLN A 581 -29.94 -19.89 -3.41
C GLN A 581 -29.78 -18.36 -3.40
N ARG A 582 -29.34 -17.77 -2.27
CA ARG A 582 -29.18 -16.32 -2.09
C ARG A 582 -27.81 -15.81 -2.59
N TYR A 583 -26.74 -16.55 -2.33
CA TYR A 583 -25.36 -16.09 -2.52
C TYR A 583 -24.61 -16.74 -3.68
N CYS A 584 -24.99 -17.94 -4.13
CA CYS A 584 -24.26 -18.59 -5.22
C CYS A 584 -24.57 -17.96 -6.56
N TRP A 585 -23.54 -17.58 -7.31
CA TRP A 585 -23.71 -17.22 -8.71
C TRP A 585 -24.25 -18.42 -9.50
N ASN A 586 -25.40 -18.22 -10.16
CA ASN A 586 -26.22 -19.29 -10.74
C ASN A 586 -25.98 -19.51 -12.25
N GLY A 587 -24.92 -18.92 -12.81
CA GLY A 587 -24.65 -18.94 -14.25
C GLY A 587 -25.26 -17.78 -15.06
N THR A 588 -26.05 -16.90 -14.44
CA THR A 588 -26.63 -15.74 -15.15
C THR A 588 -25.53 -14.75 -15.57
N THR A 589 -25.50 -14.41 -16.87
CA THR A 589 -24.55 -13.45 -17.45
C THR A 589 -25.27 -12.21 -17.98
N ASP A 590 -24.67 -11.04 -17.77
CA ASP A 590 -25.03 -9.80 -18.45
C ASP A 590 -23.75 -9.11 -18.96
N SER A 591 -23.50 -9.21 -20.26
CA SER A 591 -22.30 -8.72 -20.92
C SER A 591 -22.40 -7.27 -21.41
N ARG A 592 -23.54 -6.60 -21.24
CA ARG A 592 -23.75 -5.20 -21.64
C ARG A 592 -22.75 -4.27 -20.95
N THR A 593 -22.35 -3.18 -21.60
CA THR A 593 -21.52 -2.16 -20.96
C THR A 593 -22.24 -1.61 -19.71
N PRO A 594 -21.65 -1.72 -18.52
CA PRO A 594 -22.27 -1.24 -17.28
C PRO A 594 -22.33 0.29 -17.24
N ALA A 595 -23.23 0.81 -16.40
CA ALA A 595 -23.20 2.22 -16.01
C ALA A 595 -21.97 2.52 -15.12
N PRO A 596 -21.54 3.80 -14.99
CA PRO A 596 -20.48 4.19 -14.05
C PRO A 596 -20.75 3.69 -12.64
N TYR A 597 -19.77 3.05 -12.02
CA TYR A 597 -19.93 2.42 -10.71
C TYR A 597 -19.63 3.41 -9.58
N GLU A 598 -20.70 4.03 -9.06
CA GLU A 598 -20.68 4.95 -7.93
C GLU A 598 -21.60 4.42 -6.81
N PRO A 599 -21.14 3.46 -5.98
CA PRO A 599 -21.97 2.81 -4.96
C PRO A 599 -22.30 3.73 -3.77
N GLU A 600 -23.56 3.72 -3.34
CA GLU A 600 -24.03 4.43 -2.13
C GLU A 600 -23.69 3.68 -0.83
N LEU A 601 -23.56 4.42 0.27
CA LEU A 601 -23.29 3.89 1.61
C LEU A 601 -24.43 2.97 2.10
N SER A 602 -24.07 1.73 2.45
CA SER A 602 -25.03 0.71 2.90
C SER A 602 -25.52 0.87 4.34
N LEU A 603 -24.91 1.74 5.14
CA LEU A 603 -25.25 2.09 6.52
C LEU A 603 -25.06 3.61 6.73
N ALA A 604 -25.33 4.11 7.94
CA ALA A 604 -25.12 5.51 8.28
C ALA A 604 -23.62 5.92 8.23
N GLU A 605 -23.33 7.05 7.61
CA GLU A 605 -21.97 7.62 7.50
C GLU A 605 -21.37 7.92 8.88
N VAL A 606 -20.11 7.52 9.10
CA VAL A 606 -19.35 7.94 10.29
C VAL A 606 -18.84 9.37 10.11
N SER A 607 -19.10 10.25 11.08
CA SER A 607 -18.74 11.67 11.02
C SER A 607 -17.23 11.91 11.18
N LEU A 608 -16.49 11.95 10.06
CA LEU A 608 -15.04 12.19 9.98
C LEU A 608 -14.62 13.66 10.23
N ARG A 609 -15.37 14.42 11.04
CA ARG A 609 -15.22 15.88 11.21
C ARG A 609 -13.89 16.33 11.84
N ASN A 610 -13.16 15.43 12.51
CA ASN A 610 -11.82 15.70 13.04
C ASN A 610 -10.68 15.24 12.09
N ALA A 611 -10.99 14.52 11.00
CA ALA A 611 -10.02 14.00 10.04
C ALA A 611 -9.60 15.07 9.01
N GLY A 612 -9.03 16.17 9.49
CA GLY A 612 -8.67 17.34 8.68
C GLY A 612 -7.71 17.04 7.51
N GLY A 613 -7.82 17.85 6.45
CA GLY A 613 -6.95 17.77 5.27
C GLY A 613 -7.45 16.81 4.20
N VAL A 614 -7.00 15.55 4.25
CA VAL A 614 -6.90 14.64 3.09
C VAL A 614 -8.24 14.37 2.39
N LEU A 615 -9.26 13.89 3.11
CA LEU A 615 -10.53 13.43 2.51
C LEU A 615 -11.25 14.49 1.67
N ARG A 616 -11.16 15.77 2.05
CA ARG A 616 -11.80 16.86 1.31
C ARG A 616 -11.13 17.15 -0.03
N ALA A 617 -9.83 16.88 -0.18
CA ALA A 617 -9.13 17.03 -1.46
C ALA A 617 -9.62 15.98 -2.47
N SER A 618 -9.67 14.71 -2.05
CA SER A 618 -10.08 13.58 -2.90
C SER A 618 -11.54 13.69 -3.34
N LEU A 619 -12.46 13.92 -2.39
CA LEU A 619 -13.90 14.07 -2.68
C LEU A 619 -14.20 15.25 -3.62
N SER A 620 -13.48 16.38 -3.46
CA SER A 620 -13.66 17.56 -4.33
C SER A 620 -13.24 17.33 -5.78
N ARG A 621 -12.35 16.36 -6.03
CA ARG A 621 -11.81 16.08 -7.37
C ARG A 621 -12.73 15.16 -8.17
N ALA A 622 -13.30 14.12 -7.54
CA ALA A 622 -14.26 13.21 -8.17
C ALA A 622 -15.52 13.94 -8.65
N ILE A 623 -16.13 14.77 -7.80
CA ILE A 623 -17.42 15.44 -8.06
C ILE A 623 -17.35 16.42 -9.25
N ARG A 624 -16.16 16.89 -9.66
CA ARG A 624 -16.01 17.83 -10.80
C ARG A 624 -15.73 17.19 -12.16
N LEU A 625 -15.43 15.89 -12.22
CA LEU A 625 -15.12 15.20 -13.48
C LEU A 625 -16.35 14.57 -14.17
N SER A 626 -17.47 14.44 -13.46
CA SER A 626 -18.71 13.79 -13.95
C SER A 626 -19.59 14.64 -14.88
N GLN A 627 -19.16 15.86 -15.26
CA GLN A 627 -19.93 16.77 -16.13
C GLN A 627 -19.21 17.25 -17.41
N LEU A 628 -18.02 16.72 -17.72
CA LEU A 628 -17.29 17.05 -18.95
C LEU A 628 -17.16 15.82 -19.86
N ARG A 629 -17.98 15.80 -20.91
CA ARG A 629 -17.81 14.88 -22.05
C ARG A 629 -16.67 15.42 -22.93
N SER A 630 -15.72 14.58 -23.32
CA SER A 630 -14.74 14.94 -24.34
C SER A 630 -15.46 15.27 -25.66
N PRO A 631 -15.23 16.45 -26.27
CA PRO A 631 -15.83 16.77 -27.56
C PRO A 631 -15.23 15.88 -28.66
N THR A 632 -16.05 15.46 -29.61
CA THR A 632 -15.58 14.77 -30.82
C THR A 632 -15.12 15.79 -31.86
N ILE A 633 -14.39 15.33 -32.88
CA ILE A 633 -13.92 16.20 -33.98
C ILE A 633 -15.11 16.86 -34.71
N ALA A 634 -16.27 16.20 -34.77
CA ALA A 634 -17.48 16.77 -35.36
C ALA A 634 -18.10 17.92 -34.53
N ASP A 635 -17.92 17.93 -33.21
CA ASP A 635 -18.39 19.02 -32.34
C ASP A 635 -17.55 20.30 -32.52
N ILE A 636 -16.30 20.16 -32.98
CA ILE A 636 -15.36 21.28 -33.20
C ILE A 636 -15.70 22.02 -34.51
N ASP A 637 -15.96 21.30 -35.61
CA ASP A 637 -16.41 21.91 -36.88
C ASP A 637 -17.72 22.70 -36.71
N ALA A 638 -18.65 22.20 -35.89
CA ALA A 638 -19.90 22.89 -35.59
C ALA A 638 -19.69 24.24 -34.89
N LEU A 639 -18.69 24.35 -34.01
CA LEU A 639 -18.39 25.58 -33.25
C LEU A 639 -17.71 26.67 -34.08
N VAL A 640 -16.96 26.31 -35.12
CA VAL A 640 -16.30 27.29 -36.01
C VAL A 640 -17.30 28.00 -36.95
N SER A 641 -18.48 27.40 -37.18
CA SER A 641 -19.43 27.83 -38.21
C SER A 641 -20.42 28.95 -37.82
N ASN A 642 -20.51 29.34 -36.54
CA ASN A 642 -21.49 30.33 -36.05
C ASN A 642 -20.90 31.36 -35.08
N ALA A 643 -20.24 32.39 -35.62
CA ALA A 643 -19.86 33.56 -34.85
C ALA A 643 -21.03 34.53 -34.67
N ASN A 644 -21.61 34.63 -33.46
CA ASN A 644 -22.25 35.84 -32.91
C ASN A 644 -22.80 35.65 -31.47
N CYS A 645 -21.94 35.81 -30.45
CA CYS A 645 -22.37 36.09 -29.08
C CYS A 645 -21.51 37.21 -28.48
N LYS A 646 -22.15 38.33 -28.09
CA LYS A 646 -21.54 39.39 -27.27
C LYS A 646 -22.16 39.36 -25.87
N GLU A 647 -21.33 39.65 -24.87
CA GLU A 647 -21.58 39.56 -23.41
C GLU A 647 -21.77 38.15 -22.82
N VAL A 648 -21.10 37.92 -21.68
CA VAL A 648 -21.35 36.81 -20.73
C VAL A 648 -21.31 37.39 -19.32
N ASN A 649 -22.34 37.12 -18.51
CA ASN A 649 -22.52 37.75 -17.19
C ASN A 649 -22.13 36.79 -16.05
N LEU A 650 -20.91 36.94 -15.51
CA LEU A 650 -20.37 36.10 -14.44
C LEU A 650 -20.52 36.74 -13.06
N ARG A 651 -21.59 36.39 -12.32
CA ARG A 651 -21.70 36.65 -10.88
C ARG A 651 -20.88 35.62 -10.07
N GLY A 652 -19.56 35.78 -10.08
CA GLY A 652 -18.64 34.99 -9.27
C GLY A 652 -18.31 35.64 -7.91
N THR A 653 -18.07 34.82 -6.89
CA THR A 653 -17.57 35.27 -5.58
C THR A 653 -16.21 34.61 -5.34
N ILE A 654 -15.15 35.42 -5.27
CA ILE A 654 -13.76 34.95 -5.18
C ILE A 654 -13.27 35.13 -3.74
N ALA A 655 -12.69 34.07 -3.17
CA ALA A 655 -11.97 34.14 -1.90
C ALA A 655 -10.47 34.32 -2.17
N LEU A 656 -9.90 35.40 -1.66
CA LEU A 656 -8.47 35.67 -1.69
C LEU A 656 -7.86 35.30 -0.33
N VAL A 657 -6.79 34.50 -0.34
CA VAL A 657 -5.99 34.22 0.86
C VAL A 657 -4.73 35.07 0.76
N ILE A 658 -4.52 35.96 1.74
CA ILE A 658 -3.31 36.78 1.81
C ILE A 658 -2.41 36.18 2.89
N ILE A 659 -1.18 35.84 2.51
CA ILE A 659 -0.14 35.35 3.43
C ILE A 659 0.83 36.50 3.66
N ALA A 660 0.63 37.22 4.77
CA ALA A 660 1.65 38.05 5.39
C ALA A 660 2.28 37.30 6.56
N GLY A 661 3.44 37.74 7.05
CA GLY A 661 4.18 37.02 8.08
C GLY A 661 3.36 36.78 9.35
N LEU A 662 3.14 35.50 9.68
CA LEU A 662 2.55 34.99 10.92
C LEU A 662 1.05 35.30 11.20
N GLU A 663 0.24 35.66 10.20
CA GLU A 663 -1.22 35.49 10.31
C GLU A 663 -1.89 35.28 8.93
N VAL A 664 -2.90 34.39 8.87
CA VAL A 664 -3.62 34.05 7.63
C VAL A 664 -5.04 34.63 7.68
N THR A 665 -5.35 35.57 6.78
CA THR A 665 -6.69 36.15 6.64
C THR A 665 -7.27 35.87 5.25
N ILE A 666 -8.53 35.43 5.23
CA ILE A 666 -9.31 35.22 4.00
C ILE A 666 -10.21 36.45 3.77
N ARG A 667 -10.19 37.00 2.55
CA ARG A 667 -11.08 38.08 2.11
C ARG A 667 -11.92 37.63 0.92
N VAL A 668 -13.09 38.23 0.74
CA VAL A 668 -14.04 37.87 -0.32
C VAL A 668 -14.32 39.08 -1.22
N ILE A 669 -14.24 38.89 -2.53
CA ILE A 669 -14.34 39.94 -3.56
C ILE A 669 -15.35 39.49 -4.64
N GLN A 670 -16.09 40.44 -5.21
CA GLN A 670 -16.93 40.23 -6.40
C GLN A 670 -16.48 41.13 -7.55
N VAL A 671 -16.33 40.53 -8.74
CA VAL A 671 -16.07 41.21 -10.02
C VAL A 671 -17.41 41.40 -10.75
N LYS A 672 -17.56 42.46 -11.57
CA LYS A 672 -18.85 42.83 -12.19
C LYS A 672 -18.90 42.91 -13.72
N ARG A 673 -17.79 43.15 -14.44
CA ARG A 673 -17.76 43.17 -15.91
C ARG A 673 -16.33 42.92 -16.43
N VAL A 674 -16.24 42.44 -17.66
CA VAL A 674 -15.04 42.39 -18.51
C VAL A 674 -15.53 42.70 -19.94
N GLU A 675 -14.74 43.43 -20.73
CA GLU A 675 -15.08 43.81 -22.12
C GLU A 675 -13.94 43.44 -23.07
N PHE A 676 -14.25 43.29 -24.36
CA PHE A 676 -13.32 42.93 -25.43
C PHE A 676 -13.36 43.98 -26.55
N LEU A 677 -12.21 44.28 -27.17
CA LEU A 677 -12.11 45.19 -28.32
C LEU A 677 -11.84 44.41 -29.62
N GLU A 678 -12.45 44.87 -30.72
CA GLU A 678 -12.43 44.19 -32.02
C GLU A 678 -11.27 44.64 -32.90
N SER A 679 -10.14 43.93 -32.84
CA SER A 679 -9.28 43.72 -34.02
C SER A 679 -8.35 42.52 -33.83
N LEU A 680 -8.26 41.65 -34.84
CA LEU A 680 -7.39 40.47 -34.84
C LEU A 680 -6.55 40.46 -36.11
N ALA A 681 -5.28 40.85 -35.97
CA ALA A 681 -4.31 40.81 -37.06
C ALA A 681 -3.66 39.41 -37.12
N ILE A 682 -3.60 38.83 -38.31
CA ILE A 682 -3.00 37.50 -38.55
C ILE A 682 -1.79 37.69 -39.47
N GLU A 683 -0.58 37.71 -38.90
CA GLU A 683 0.64 37.50 -39.69
C GLU A 683 0.91 36.00 -39.86
N THR A 684 1.24 35.58 -41.07
CA THR A 684 1.60 34.19 -41.39
C THR A 684 3.00 34.13 -41.96
N ASN A 685 3.88 33.35 -41.32
CA ASN A 685 5.17 32.99 -41.87
C ASN A 685 5.39 31.46 -41.76
N GLY A 686 4.90 30.76 -42.79
CA GLY A 686 5.30 29.40 -43.14
C GLY A 686 4.78 28.24 -42.29
N LYS A 687 4.91 28.27 -40.95
CA LYS A 687 4.70 27.05 -40.12
C LYS A 687 4.02 27.22 -38.75
N ASN A 688 3.79 28.43 -38.25
CA ASN A 688 3.03 28.66 -37.01
C ASN A 688 1.98 29.75 -37.22
N THR A 689 0.86 29.65 -36.48
CA THR A 689 -0.18 30.67 -36.37
C THR A 689 -0.40 30.97 -34.89
N ALA A 690 -0.39 32.24 -34.51
CA ALA A 690 -0.59 32.68 -33.13
C ALA A 690 -1.82 33.61 -33.04
N LEU A 691 -2.55 33.52 -31.93
CA LEU A 691 -3.67 34.41 -31.60
C LEU A 691 -3.32 35.13 -30.29
N VAL A 692 -3.44 36.46 -30.27
CA VAL A 692 -3.14 37.30 -29.10
C VAL A 692 -4.35 38.18 -28.80
N PRO A 693 -5.11 37.90 -27.73
CA PRO A 693 -6.19 38.77 -27.26
C PRO A 693 -5.70 39.76 -26.19
N ASP A 694 -6.00 41.04 -26.37
CA ASP A 694 -5.82 42.07 -25.34
C ASP A 694 -6.98 42.05 -24.32
N PHE A 695 -6.67 42.36 -23.06
CA PHE A 695 -7.63 42.45 -21.96
C PHE A 695 -7.38 43.69 -21.09
N VAL A 696 -8.45 44.38 -20.70
CA VAL A 696 -8.44 45.52 -19.75
C VAL A 696 -9.64 45.38 -18.81
N GLY A 697 -9.51 45.79 -17.54
CA GLY A 697 -10.61 45.78 -16.58
C GLY A 697 -10.37 46.68 -15.36
N GLU A 698 -11.44 47.24 -14.81
CA GLU A 698 -11.41 48.11 -13.62
C GLU A 698 -11.70 47.34 -12.32
N SER A 699 -11.17 47.84 -11.20
CA SER A 699 -11.46 47.32 -9.85
C SER A 699 -11.79 48.44 -8.86
N LEU A 700 -12.85 48.27 -8.07
CA LEU A 700 -13.23 49.17 -6.98
C LEU A 700 -13.04 48.48 -5.62
N ALA A 701 -12.03 48.92 -4.87
CA ALA A 701 -11.83 48.52 -3.48
C ALA A 701 -12.70 49.36 -2.53
N TYR A 702 -13.37 48.72 -1.57
CA TYR A 702 -14.04 49.43 -0.47
C TYR A 702 -13.00 49.90 0.56
N ARG A 703 -13.09 51.18 0.96
CA ARG A 703 -12.10 51.86 1.80
C ARG A 703 -11.96 51.25 3.20
N ASN A 704 -10.72 50.99 3.60
CA ASN A 704 -10.06 51.66 4.73
C ASN A 704 -8.55 51.67 4.48
N VAL A 705 -7.84 52.72 4.90
CA VAL A 705 -6.51 53.08 4.36
C VAL A 705 -5.41 53.03 5.41
N ALA A 706 -4.30 52.40 5.06
CA ALA A 706 -2.94 52.74 5.45
C ALA A 706 -2.01 52.23 4.32
N ASP A 707 -0.98 52.99 3.96
CA ASP A 707 -0.29 52.82 2.67
C ASP A 707 0.82 51.75 2.68
N SER A 708 0.83 50.87 1.67
CA SER A 708 2.03 50.16 1.18
C SER A 708 1.78 49.62 -0.23
N GLU A 709 2.79 49.60 -1.09
CA GLU A 709 2.69 49.06 -2.45
C GLU A 709 2.65 47.53 -2.46
N CYS A 710 1.94 46.91 -3.42
CA CYS A 710 1.74 45.47 -3.46
C CYS A 710 2.00 44.91 -4.88
N PHE A 711 3.02 44.06 -5.00
CA PHE A 711 3.39 43.43 -6.28
C PHE A 711 2.54 42.18 -6.54
N LEU A 712 1.94 42.10 -7.73
CA LEU A 712 1.14 40.95 -8.18
C LEU A 712 2.00 39.96 -8.98
N ALA A 713 2.28 38.81 -8.39
CA ALA A 713 2.81 37.64 -9.09
C ALA A 713 1.76 36.52 -9.06
N ALA A 714 1.08 36.30 -10.19
CA ALA A 714 0.13 35.20 -10.36
C ALA A 714 0.78 34.09 -11.18
N SER A 715 0.74 32.85 -10.67
CA SER A 715 1.06 31.64 -11.44
C SER A 715 -0.19 30.78 -11.57
N ALA A 716 -0.41 30.23 -12.77
CA ALA A 716 -1.48 29.31 -13.06
C ALA A 716 -0.90 28.12 -13.83
N ALA A 717 -0.96 26.93 -13.25
CA ALA A 717 -0.56 25.70 -13.91
C ALA A 717 -1.77 25.05 -14.58
N SER A 718 -1.65 24.72 -15.87
CA SER A 718 -2.60 23.88 -16.60
C SER A 718 -2.04 22.47 -16.72
N ILE A 719 -2.92 21.46 -16.70
CA ILE A 719 -2.57 20.05 -16.84
C ILE A 719 -3.39 19.47 -18.00
N ASP A 720 -2.76 19.26 -19.15
CA ASP A 720 -2.72 17.97 -19.85
C ASP A 720 -1.65 17.98 -20.98
N THR A 721 -1.65 16.99 -21.86
CA THR A 721 -0.46 16.42 -22.49
C THR A 721 -0.23 16.75 -23.98
N HIS A 722 0.99 16.47 -24.45
CA HIS A 722 1.37 16.27 -25.86
C HIS A 722 1.17 17.42 -26.88
N ARG A 723 1.59 18.64 -26.52
CA ARG A 723 2.44 19.52 -27.38
C ARG A 723 2.90 20.77 -26.61
N GLN A 724 4.16 21.17 -26.74
CA GLN A 724 4.62 22.46 -26.24
C GLN A 724 4.11 23.59 -27.14
N ILE A 725 3.34 24.52 -26.56
CA ILE A 725 2.99 25.81 -27.16
C ILE A 725 3.33 26.89 -26.13
N THR A 726 4.33 27.73 -26.44
CA THR A 726 4.77 28.80 -25.56
C THR A 726 3.93 30.07 -25.82
N LEU A 727 3.01 30.41 -24.91
CA LEU A 727 2.44 31.76 -24.89
C LEU A 727 3.38 32.71 -24.13
N GLY A 728 3.85 33.75 -24.83
CA GLY A 728 4.50 34.91 -24.22
C GLY A 728 3.57 36.12 -24.27
N ALA A 729 3.30 36.74 -23.13
CA ALA A 729 2.54 37.99 -23.05
C ALA A 729 3.51 39.19 -23.03
N ILE A 730 3.27 40.19 -23.87
CA ILE A 730 4.03 41.45 -23.90
C ILE A 730 3.09 42.59 -23.47
N VAL A 731 3.19 43.03 -22.22
CA VAL A 731 2.41 44.19 -21.74
C VAL A 731 3.10 45.47 -22.19
N LYS A 732 2.46 46.21 -23.10
CA LYS A 732 3.00 47.43 -23.70
C LYS A 732 2.30 48.66 -23.12
N LEU A 733 2.83 49.21 -22.03
CA LEU A 733 2.32 50.45 -21.44
C LEU A 733 2.49 51.63 -22.41
N ALA A 734 1.43 52.44 -22.58
CA ALA A 734 1.44 53.61 -23.44
C ALA A 734 2.09 54.82 -22.74
N ASN A 735 2.87 55.61 -23.50
CA ASN A 735 3.71 56.68 -22.94
C ASN A 735 2.95 57.91 -22.44
N GLY A 736 3.38 58.43 -21.28
CA GLY A 736 2.97 59.72 -20.71
C GLY A 736 4.16 60.47 -20.09
N LEU A 737 5.13 60.88 -20.93
CA LEU A 737 6.39 61.51 -20.49
C LEU A 737 6.21 62.93 -19.91
N ARG A 738 6.89 63.22 -18.79
CA ARG A 738 7.76 64.40 -18.54
C ARG A 738 8.24 64.47 -17.08
N GLY A 739 9.55 64.63 -16.87
CA GLY A 739 10.18 64.84 -15.57
C GLY A 739 11.56 64.18 -15.49
N ASP A 740 12.57 64.92 -15.06
CA ASP A 740 13.97 64.47 -15.06
C ASP A 740 14.32 63.64 -13.82
N GLY A 741 15.19 62.63 -13.99
CA GLY A 741 15.59 61.75 -12.90
C GLY A 741 16.47 60.58 -13.34
N ALA A 742 17.73 60.84 -13.67
CA ALA A 742 18.76 59.80 -13.82
C ALA A 742 19.71 59.86 -12.62
N ILE A 743 19.89 58.75 -11.91
CA ILE A 743 20.93 58.57 -10.90
C ILE A 743 21.59 57.20 -11.13
N ASP A 744 22.92 57.25 -11.20
CA ASP A 744 23.86 56.14 -11.30
C ASP A 744 24.79 56.23 -10.08
N VAL A 745 25.02 55.12 -9.36
CA VAL A 745 25.92 55.04 -8.20
C VAL A 745 26.53 53.65 -8.10
N ASP A 746 27.86 53.60 -8.10
CA ASP A 746 28.70 52.40 -7.95
C ASP A 746 29.07 52.13 -6.47
N LEU A 747 29.72 51.01 -6.20
CA LEU A 747 30.08 50.47 -4.88
C LEU A 747 31.10 51.35 -4.11
N ALA A 748 30.87 51.53 -2.81
CA ALA A 748 31.85 52.11 -1.87
C ALA A 748 31.66 51.57 -0.43
N ASP A 749 32.68 51.75 0.42
CA ASP A 749 32.88 51.02 1.67
C ASP A 749 32.75 51.89 2.94
N HIS A 750 32.63 51.22 4.10
CA HIS A 750 32.98 51.66 5.47
C HIS A 750 32.18 52.73 6.26
N ASN A 751 31.72 52.27 7.44
CA ASN A 751 31.79 52.89 8.78
C ASN A 751 31.23 54.30 9.09
N SER A 752 30.38 54.35 10.13
CA SER A 752 30.32 55.47 11.09
C SER A 752 30.11 54.95 12.52
N VAL A 753 30.55 55.71 13.54
CA VAL A 753 30.67 55.27 14.95
C VAL A 753 30.32 56.39 15.93
N VAL A 754 29.45 56.09 16.90
CA VAL A 754 29.25 56.79 18.20
C VAL A 754 28.81 55.70 19.20
N LEU A 755 29.44 55.35 20.34
CA LEU A 755 30.44 55.94 21.26
C LEU A 755 29.84 56.81 22.39
N ASP A 756 29.79 56.24 23.61
CA ASP A 756 29.89 56.98 24.87
C ASP A 756 30.58 56.12 25.97
N LEU A 757 30.97 56.72 27.10
CA LEU A 757 32.05 56.26 28.01
C LEU A 757 31.63 55.96 29.47
N PHE A 758 32.45 55.18 30.21
CA PHE A 758 33.09 55.54 31.52
C PHE A 758 34.01 54.41 32.07
N HIS A 759 34.72 54.61 33.20
CA HIS A 759 35.70 53.68 33.83
C HIS A 759 35.15 53.07 35.17
N ASP A 760 35.81 52.29 36.05
CA ASP A 760 37.20 51.83 36.31
C ASP A 760 37.13 50.55 37.24
N GLN A 761 38.10 49.93 37.96
CA GLN A 761 39.54 50.13 38.27
C GLN A 761 40.32 48.79 38.48
N VAL A 762 41.58 48.78 38.02
CA VAL A 762 42.83 48.31 38.70
C VAL A 762 42.89 46.99 39.53
N ALA A 763 43.46 45.96 38.88
CA ALA A 763 44.62 45.10 39.24
C ALA A 763 44.83 44.41 40.64
N LYS A 764 45.25 43.12 40.57
CA LYS A 764 46.53 42.61 41.15
C LYS A 764 46.98 41.24 40.55
N GLN A 765 48.20 40.80 40.90
CA GLN A 765 49.01 39.68 40.34
C GLN A 765 49.75 38.96 41.53
N PRO A 766 50.71 37.99 41.42
CA PRO A 766 51.34 37.31 40.25
C PRO A 766 51.62 35.77 40.39
N VAL A 767 52.42 35.20 39.45
CA VAL A 767 53.21 33.93 39.45
C VAL A 767 52.48 32.57 39.61
N LEU A 768 52.95 31.43 39.05
CA LEU A 768 54.32 31.00 38.65
C LEU A 768 54.46 30.47 37.19
N ARG A 769 55.65 29.94 36.85
CA ARG A 769 56.16 29.56 35.49
C ARG A 769 55.75 28.12 35.10
N SER A 770 55.89 27.63 33.85
CA SER A 770 56.82 27.99 32.75
C SER A 770 56.25 27.87 31.32
N ARG A 771 57.06 28.22 30.29
CA ARG A 771 56.69 28.26 28.86
C ARG A 771 57.37 27.17 28.02
N ARG A 772 56.61 26.56 27.09
CA ARG A 772 56.99 26.51 25.65
C ARG A 772 55.74 26.71 24.78
N THR A 773 55.72 27.83 24.06
CA THR A 773 54.83 28.22 22.96
C THR A 773 55.74 28.43 21.72
N PRO A 774 55.27 28.72 20.47
CA PRO A 774 53.92 29.14 20.04
C PRO A 774 53.41 28.40 18.76
N LEU A 775 52.29 28.74 18.07
CA LEU A 775 51.30 29.84 18.20
C LEU A 775 49.90 29.40 17.70
N ARG A 776 48.83 29.86 18.38
CA ARG A 776 47.43 30.23 17.95
C ARG A 776 46.73 29.43 16.82
N ARG A 777 45.55 28.83 17.07
CA ARG A 777 44.18 29.42 17.22
C ARG A 777 43.58 30.01 15.90
N ALA A 778 42.26 29.98 15.62
CA ALA A 778 41.13 29.11 16.03
C ALA A 778 39.79 29.75 15.55
N ILE A 779 38.85 28.91 15.05
CA ILE A 779 37.37 29.04 15.20
C ILE A 779 36.58 30.05 14.30
N LEU A 780 35.35 29.61 13.93
CA LEU A 780 34.14 30.32 13.40
C LEU A 780 33.96 30.62 11.87
N THR A 781 33.09 29.83 11.22
CA THR A 781 31.84 30.25 10.51
C THR A 781 31.80 30.78 9.05
N LYS A 782 31.02 30.03 8.22
CA LYS A 782 30.19 30.37 7.01
C LYS A 782 30.77 31.07 5.76
N PHE A 783 30.78 30.31 4.66
CA PHE A 783 30.02 30.47 3.40
C PHE A 783 30.08 31.73 2.49
N CYS A 784 29.99 31.46 1.17
CA CYS A 784 29.80 32.37 0.00
C CYS A 784 31.04 33.17 -0.50
N ALA A 785 31.18 33.50 -1.80
CA ALA A 785 30.70 32.87 -3.05
C ALA A 785 31.42 33.44 -4.31
N ALA A 786 31.54 32.62 -5.37
CA ALA A 786 31.62 32.94 -6.82
C ALA A 786 32.50 34.08 -7.40
N VAL A 787 33.52 33.71 -8.20
CA VAL A 787 34.21 34.49 -9.26
C VAL A 787 34.80 33.47 -10.26
N LEU A 788 34.80 33.60 -11.61
CA LEU A 788 33.85 34.21 -12.57
C LEU A 788 34.22 33.70 -14.00
N ALA A 789 33.29 33.87 -14.96
CA ALA A 789 33.44 33.93 -16.43
C ALA A 789 34.56 33.16 -17.19
N VAL A 790 34.14 32.43 -18.24
CA VAL A 790 34.99 32.05 -19.38
C VAL A 790 34.36 32.56 -20.68
N CYS A 791 35.02 33.47 -21.40
CA CYS A 791 34.76 33.70 -22.82
C CYS A 791 35.87 34.50 -23.52
N GLY A 792 36.52 33.93 -24.54
CA GLY A 792 37.04 34.67 -25.70
C GLY A 792 38.53 35.07 -25.77
N ARG A 793 39.34 34.19 -26.42
CA ARG A 793 40.60 34.50 -27.17
C ARG A 793 41.80 34.94 -26.31
N ASP A 794 43.04 34.55 -26.60
CA ASP A 794 43.73 34.69 -27.90
C ASP A 794 44.55 33.47 -28.39
N THR A 795 45.25 33.66 -29.51
CA THR A 795 45.90 32.64 -30.36
C THR A 795 47.40 32.39 -30.10
N VAL A 796 47.90 31.26 -30.64
CA VAL A 796 49.25 30.97 -31.21
C VAL A 796 49.96 29.76 -30.61
N GLY A 797 50.14 28.73 -31.46
CA GLY A 797 51.43 28.05 -31.72
C GLY A 797 52.04 27.13 -30.65
N GLY A 798 52.16 25.84 -30.97
CA GLY A 798 52.85 24.82 -30.18
C GLY A 798 52.60 23.43 -30.73
#